data_AF-A0A9D6DJ83-F1
#
_entry.id   AF-A0A9D6DJ83-F1
#
_cell.length_a   1.000
_cell.length_b   1.000
_cell.length_c   1.000
_cell.angle_alpha   90.00
_cell.angle_beta   90.00
_cell.angle_gamma   90.00
#
_symmetry.space_group_name_H-M   'P 1'
#
loop_
_entity.id
_entity.type
_entity.pdbx_description
1 polymer ?
#
loop_
_entity_poly.entity_id
_entity_poly.type
_entity_poly.pdbx_seq_one_letter_code
_entity_poly.pdbx_strand_id
1 'polypeptide(L)'
;MESREAPPDTPVPFGGTVTIFFSDIRGFTDYTEQFGDEAAYRILREHNAIVRKEIEAFGGVVVKTQGDSFMVAFKTARGAIQCAIAIQRAITESDENQAGPRIAIGIGINTGEPIQEGGDYFGSMVNLTARICASAGPGQILVAETTRHVAGRIEAVEYVDRGLHELKGFPEAKRLCEVIWRPPDAGAQAGGEAAAAKGEEEAAALTAAVQRALAVLNRVIALTHLDDPAFGPLIECQAKAGEFRLLLSRTLTERRGTSAKQVQEAILPFESLLALVTERDKLDEERWAQLDAGVARAFGRPLVTAVARGRLSAGAPVKPEPAPAAKKPEPAPALAPPRASAVQTQLAPLPPDPRVAGVRWWAGAYAAWSQWKPSGLGWAHALRGELAKHPYLLSVHVRASVDYDDGQLAGGYFLLVEHIENQSPRFTRTVVDRAVDAAGGALEPRVLGPKLYELLVDGGRLRATYPAFVRDIVGTAIPNPGVWADGGVVEHEDATVVVTRPTPAIGETQERAERLTEPKDRAAERHFDVTLQPLTTRFFYVKPGELKTPRDLEIRLAADGQPSDRAWYITLRTSLLVRSEPKLLPTTGVSLPGLGREHAGAWVALFNPEPDEIVTYELTVTVRQPRAPMPAASPFARR
;
A
#
# COMPACT_ATOMS: atom_id res chain seq x y z
N MET A 1 -35.15 18.17 0.60
CA MET A 1 -34.92 17.97 2.04
C MET A 1 -33.42 17.79 2.19
N GLU A 2 -32.74 18.86 2.55
CA GLU A 2 -31.28 18.96 2.56
C GLU A 2 -30.68 18.08 3.67
N SER A 3 -29.79 17.18 3.28
CA SER A 3 -28.95 16.42 4.21
C SER A 3 -27.99 17.38 4.88
N ARG A 4 -28.31 17.79 6.12
CA ARG A 4 -27.38 18.56 6.97
C ARG A 4 -26.21 17.65 7.37
N GLU A 5 -25.08 17.85 6.72
CA GLU A 5 -23.78 17.41 7.25
C GLU A 5 -23.47 18.26 8.49
N ALA A 6 -23.14 17.62 9.62
CA ALA A 6 -22.92 18.32 10.88
C ALA A 6 -21.63 19.16 10.82
N PRO A 7 -21.58 20.35 11.45
CA PRO A 7 -20.40 21.19 11.44
C PRO A 7 -19.20 20.53 12.16
N PRO A 8 -17.95 20.86 11.76
CA PRO A 8 -16.72 20.12 12.10
C PRO A 8 -16.28 20.16 13.58
N ASP A 9 -17.04 20.82 14.46
CA ASP A 9 -16.74 20.94 15.89
C ASP A 9 -17.82 20.34 16.81
N THR A 10 -18.72 19.52 16.27
CA THR A 10 -19.73 18.86 17.11
C THR A 10 -19.13 17.60 17.73
N PRO A 11 -18.99 17.49 19.08
CA PRO A 11 -18.49 16.28 19.71
C PRO A 11 -19.39 15.09 19.37
N VAL A 12 -18.82 13.95 18.98
CA VAL A 12 -19.62 12.72 18.88
C VAL A 12 -20.19 12.42 20.26
N PRO A 13 -21.50 12.18 20.41
CA PRO A 13 -22.17 12.30 21.72
C PRO A 13 -21.84 11.18 22.72
N PHE A 14 -21.00 10.20 22.36
CA PHE A 14 -20.74 9.01 23.18
C PHE A 14 -19.29 9.00 23.69
N GLY A 15 -19.12 9.25 24.99
CA GLY A 15 -17.87 8.99 25.72
C GLY A 15 -17.91 7.61 26.41
N GLY A 16 -16.76 6.93 26.48
CA GLY A 16 -16.63 5.59 27.06
C GLY A 16 -16.85 4.46 26.05
N THR A 17 -17.56 3.40 26.45
CA THR A 17 -17.87 2.27 25.56
C THR A 17 -18.86 2.68 24.47
N VAL A 18 -18.48 2.49 23.21
CA VAL A 18 -19.31 2.76 22.02
C VAL A 18 -19.36 1.54 21.11
N THR A 19 -20.39 1.44 20.29
CA THR A 19 -20.46 0.44 19.22
C THR A 19 -20.19 1.11 17.88
N ILE A 20 -19.13 0.66 17.19
CA ILE A 20 -18.81 1.11 15.85
C ILE A 20 -19.40 0.12 14.85
N PHE A 21 -19.96 0.67 13.80
CA PHE A 21 -20.56 -0.01 12.67
C PHE A 21 -19.83 0.46 11.41
N PHE A 22 -19.45 -0.49 10.56
CA PHE A 22 -19.03 -0.21 9.20
C PHE A 22 -19.95 -0.93 8.23
N SER A 23 -20.33 -0.26 7.15
CA SER A 23 -20.96 -0.87 5.98
C SER A 23 -20.18 -0.54 4.73
N ASP A 24 -20.16 -1.46 3.77
CA ASP A 24 -19.48 -1.30 2.50
C ASP A 24 -20.22 -2.07 1.39
N ILE A 25 -20.25 -1.49 0.18
CA ILE A 25 -20.93 -2.11 -0.95
C ILE A 25 -20.05 -3.23 -1.55
N ARG A 26 -20.65 -4.38 -1.85
CA ARG A 26 -19.96 -5.51 -2.46
C ARG A 26 -19.99 -5.44 -3.98
N GLY A 27 -18.81 -5.49 -4.58
CA GLY A 27 -18.65 -5.46 -6.03
C GLY A 27 -18.90 -4.09 -6.67
N PHE A 28 -18.88 -3.00 -5.91
CA PHE A 28 -19.16 -1.65 -6.43
C PHE A 28 -18.17 -1.23 -7.52
N THR A 29 -16.89 -1.56 -7.36
CA THR A 29 -15.85 -1.29 -8.36
C THR A 29 -16.12 -2.08 -9.66
N ASP A 30 -16.37 -3.39 -9.56
CA ASP A 30 -16.68 -4.24 -10.72
C ASP A 30 -17.95 -3.76 -11.44
N TYR A 31 -18.96 -3.33 -10.67
CA TYR A 31 -20.17 -2.73 -11.21
C TYR A 31 -19.87 -1.44 -11.99
N THR A 32 -19.02 -0.58 -11.44
CA THR A 32 -18.61 0.69 -12.07
C THR A 32 -17.86 0.44 -13.37
N GLU A 33 -16.97 -0.55 -13.40
CA GLU A 33 -16.25 -0.96 -14.62
C GLU A 33 -17.20 -1.52 -15.69
N GLN A 34 -18.21 -2.29 -15.29
CA GLN A 34 -19.12 -2.96 -16.22
C GLN A 34 -20.21 -2.04 -16.79
N PHE A 35 -20.75 -1.13 -15.98
CA PHE A 35 -21.93 -0.32 -16.33
C PHE A 35 -21.64 1.18 -16.45
N GLY A 36 -20.42 1.61 -16.13
CA GLY A 36 -19.96 2.99 -16.21
C GLY A 36 -20.37 3.85 -15.02
N ASP A 37 -19.65 4.97 -14.86
CA ASP A 37 -19.72 5.84 -13.68
C ASP A 37 -21.10 6.42 -13.40
N GLU A 38 -21.88 6.76 -14.43
CA GLU A 38 -23.21 7.36 -14.27
C GLU A 38 -24.25 6.35 -13.76
N ALA A 39 -24.12 5.07 -14.14
CA ALA A 39 -24.96 4.01 -13.61
C ALA A 39 -24.57 3.67 -12.16
N ALA A 40 -23.26 3.59 -11.87
CA ALA A 40 -22.75 3.34 -10.54
C ALA A 40 -23.13 4.46 -9.55
N TYR A 41 -23.03 5.72 -9.99
CA TYR A 41 -23.38 6.88 -9.18
C TYR A 41 -24.87 6.90 -8.79
N ARG A 42 -25.77 6.51 -9.70
CA ARG A 42 -27.21 6.43 -9.40
C ARG A 42 -27.50 5.40 -8.31
N ILE A 43 -26.93 4.20 -8.44
CA ILE A 43 -27.13 3.14 -7.46
C ILE A 43 -26.50 3.51 -6.11
N LEU A 44 -25.30 4.09 -6.12
CA LEU A 44 -24.64 4.60 -4.92
C LEU A 44 -25.51 5.63 -4.20
N ARG A 45 -26.11 6.58 -4.93
CA ARG A 45 -26.99 7.59 -4.32
C ARG A 45 -28.21 6.98 -3.66
N GLU A 46 -28.83 5.99 -4.30
CA GLU A 46 -30.00 5.30 -3.75
C GLU A 46 -29.65 4.47 -2.52
N HIS A 47 -28.57 3.70 -2.58
CA HIS A 47 -28.07 2.92 -1.44
C HIS A 47 -27.71 3.82 -0.26
N ASN A 48 -26.99 4.91 -0.50
CA ASN A 48 -26.64 5.87 0.54
C ASN A 48 -27.86 6.52 1.18
N ALA A 49 -28.95 6.73 0.41
CA ALA A 49 -30.20 7.28 0.96
C ALA A 49 -30.89 6.27 1.89
N ILE A 50 -30.99 5.01 1.49
CA ILE A 50 -31.56 3.93 2.31
C ILE A 50 -30.74 3.77 3.60
N VAL A 51 -29.41 3.64 3.47
CA VAL A 51 -28.51 3.45 4.62
C VAL A 51 -28.60 4.61 5.61
N ARG A 52 -28.58 5.87 5.14
CA ARG A 52 -28.70 7.04 6.02
C ARG A 52 -30.04 7.09 6.75
N LYS A 53 -31.14 6.78 6.06
CA LYS A 53 -32.49 6.75 6.66
C LYS A 53 -32.56 5.77 7.81
N GLU A 54 -32.05 4.56 7.63
CA GLU A 54 -32.05 3.54 8.69
C GLU A 54 -31.07 3.89 9.81
N ILE A 55 -29.89 4.46 9.52
CA ILE A 55 -28.97 4.94 10.56
C ILE A 55 -29.66 5.97 11.47
N GLU A 56 -30.35 6.95 10.87
CA GLU A 56 -31.07 7.98 11.61
C GLU A 56 -32.22 7.39 12.45
N ALA A 57 -33.00 6.46 11.88
CA ALA A 57 -34.12 5.82 12.57
C ALA A 57 -33.71 5.03 13.83
N PHE A 58 -32.51 4.46 13.83
CA PHE A 58 -31.96 3.70 14.97
C PHE A 58 -31.01 4.52 15.86
N GLY A 59 -30.94 5.84 15.66
CA GLY A 59 -30.16 6.76 16.50
C GLY A 59 -28.64 6.60 16.36
N GLY A 60 -28.18 6.13 15.20
CA GLY A 60 -26.76 6.09 14.86
C GLY A 60 -26.25 7.46 14.42
N VAL A 61 -25.00 7.77 14.73
CA VAL A 61 -24.33 9.00 14.30
C VAL A 61 -23.30 8.64 13.24
N VAL A 62 -23.48 9.16 12.02
CA VAL A 62 -22.49 9.01 10.95
C VAL A 62 -21.25 9.80 11.34
N VAL A 63 -20.14 9.11 11.57
CA VAL A 63 -18.86 9.72 11.91
C VAL A 63 -18.18 10.22 10.63
N LYS A 64 -18.14 9.38 9.60
CA LYS A 64 -17.63 9.73 8.27
C LYS A 64 -18.09 8.74 7.20
N THR A 65 -18.01 9.17 5.95
CA THR A 65 -18.22 8.34 4.76
C THR A 65 -17.00 8.36 3.87
N GLN A 66 -16.62 7.20 3.31
CA GLN A 66 -15.52 7.08 2.36
C GLN A 66 -16.03 6.35 1.12
N GLY A 67 -16.42 7.11 0.08
CA GLY A 67 -17.04 6.54 -1.11
C GLY A 67 -18.41 5.92 -0.81
N ASP A 68 -18.47 4.59 -0.92
CA ASP A 68 -19.60 3.71 -0.65
C ASP A 68 -19.61 3.13 0.78
N SER A 69 -18.55 3.37 1.55
CA SER A 69 -18.43 2.92 2.92
C SER A 69 -18.95 3.95 3.94
N PHE A 70 -19.66 3.48 4.97
CA PHE A 70 -20.07 4.28 6.13
C PHE A 70 -19.36 3.84 7.39
N MET A 71 -18.92 4.81 8.20
CA MET A 71 -18.54 4.60 9.60
C MET A 71 -19.56 5.28 10.50
N VAL A 72 -20.18 4.50 11.38
CA VAL A 72 -21.29 4.96 12.22
C VAL A 72 -21.02 4.56 13.66
N ALA A 73 -21.34 5.46 14.59
CA ALA A 73 -21.25 5.22 16.02
C ALA A 73 -22.64 5.09 16.64
N PHE A 74 -22.83 4.08 17.47
CA PHE A 74 -24.04 3.82 18.22
C PHE A 74 -23.75 3.74 19.71
N LYS A 75 -24.69 4.26 20.52
CA LYS A 75 -24.64 4.14 21.98
C LYS A 75 -24.79 2.69 22.45
N THR A 76 -25.46 1.83 21.68
CA THR A 76 -25.76 0.46 22.09
C THR A 76 -25.48 -0.54 20.98
N ALA A 77 -24.97 -1.71 21.35
CA ALA A 77 -24.74 -2.82 20.43
C ALA A 77 -26.05 -3.31 19.78
N ARG A 78 -27.14 -3.33 20.56
CA ARG A 78 -28.48 -3.69 20.08
C ARG A 78 -28.98 -2.76 18.97
N GLY A 79 -28.86 -1.44 19.17
CA GLY A 79 -29.27 -0.46 18.17
C GLY A 79 -28.48 -0.61 16.86
N ALA A 80 -27.17 -0.83 16.94
CA ALA A 80 -26.34 -1.07 15.77
C ALA A 80 -26.76 -2.34 15.00
N ILE A 81 -27.04 -3.44 15.71
CA ILE A 81 -27.47 -4.71 15.11
C ILE A 81 -28.86 -4.58 14.47
N GLN A 82 -29.81 -3.93 15.14
CA GLN A 82 -31.15 -3.72 14.58
C GLN A 82 -31.12 -2.80 13.36
N CYS A 83 -30.29 -1.75 13.38
CA CYS A 83 -30.03 -0.90 12.22
C CYS A 83 -29.46 -1.73 11.05
N ALA A 84 -28.46 -2.57 11.31
CA ALA A 84 -27.88 -3.46 10.29
C ALA A 84 -28.93 -4.36 9.62
N ILE A 85 -29.82 -4.95 10.42
CA ILE A 85 -30.93 -5.78 9.95
C ILE A 85 -31.89 -4.97 9.08
N ALA A 86 -32.26 -3.76 9.53
CA ALA A 86 -33.18 -2.89 8.79
C ALA A 86 -32.59 -2.46 7.45
N ILE A 87 -31.30 -2.09 7.42
CA ILE A 87 -30.57 -1.77 6.17
C ILE A 87 -30.62 -2.94 5.20
N GLN A 88 -30.30 -4.16 5.65
CA GLN A 88 -30.29 -5.32 4.78
C GLN A 88 -31.69 -5.65 4.21
N ARG A 89 -32.74 -5.48 5.02
CA ARG A 89 -34.13 -5.65 4.58
C ARG A 89 -34.54 -4.59 3.57
N ALA A 90 -34.32 -3.31 3.88
CA ALA A 90 -34.69 -2.20 3.01
C ALA A 90 -33.99 -2.28 1.64
N ILE A 91 -32.72 -2.69 1.60
CA ILE A 91 -31.99 -2.89 0.35
C ILE A 91 -32.55 -4.08 -0.43
N THR A 92 -32.86 -5.20 0.25
CA THR A 92 -33.46 -6.36 -0.42
C THR A 92 -34.84 -6.03 -1.00
N GLU A 93 -35.67 -5.31 -0.26
CA GLU A 93 -36.99 -4.86 -0.73
C GLU A 93 -36.86 -3.87 -1.91
N SER A 94 -35.87 -2.99 -1.90
CA SER A 94 -35.58 -2.09 -3.02
C SER A 94 -35.15 -2.85 -4.27
N ASP A 95 -34.26 -3.84 -4.11
CA ASP A 95 -33.76 -4.70 -5.20
C ASP A 95 -34.85 -5.59 -5.80
N GLU A 96 -35.80 -6.07 -4.99
CA GLU A 96 -36.93 -6.89 -5.46
C GLU A 96 -37.92 -6.10 -6.33
N ASN A 97 -37.99 -4.78 -6.14
CA ASN A 97 -38.90 -3.89 -6.87
C ASN A 97 -38.27 -3.28 -8.14
N GLN A 98 -37.02 -3.60 -8.48
CA GLN A 98 -36.29 -3.01 -9.61
C GLN A 98 -35.80 -4.04 -10.62
N ALA A 99 -35.89 -3.69 -11.91
CA ALA A 99 -35.24 -4.43 -12.99
C ALA A 99 -33.81 -3.89 -13.18
N GLY A 100 -32.81 -4.55 -12.58
CA GLY A 100 -31.40 -4.13 -12.68
C GLY A 100 -30.43 -5.06 -11.95
N PRO A 101 -29.12 -4.83 -12.05
CA PRO A 101 -28.11 -5.64 -11.36
C PRO A 101 -28.16 -5.35 -9.85
N ARG A 102 -28.19 -6.42 -9.07
CA ARG A 102 -28.36 -6.36 -7.60
C ARG A 102 -27.05 -6.01 -6.92
N ILE A 103 -27.10 -5.06 -6.00
CA ILE A 103 -25.95 -4.64 -5.22
C ILE A 103 -26.21 -5.01 -3.76
N ALA A 104 -25.24 -5.64 -3.11
CA ALA A 104 -25.37 -6.09 -1.74
C ALA A 104 -24.39 -5.34 -0.83
N ILE A 105 -24.75 -5.19 0.44
CA ILE A 105 -23.89 -4.56 1.45
C ILE A 105 -23.36 -5.62 2.41
N GLY A 106 -22.08 -5.52 2.77
CA GLY A 106 -21.51 -6.22 3.92
C GLY A 106 -21.39 -5.29 5.12
N ILE A 107 -21.68 -5.81 6.30
CA ILE A 107 -21.71 -5.01 7.54
C ILE A 107 -20.83 -5.66 8.61
N GLY A 108 -20.02 -4.85 9.30
CA GLY A 108 -19.21 -5.26 10.45
C GLY A 108 -19.48 -4.40 11.68
N ILE A 109 -19.63 -5.03 12.86
CA ILE A 109 -19.97 -4.32 14.11
C ILE A 109 -19.07 -4.77 15.27
N ASN A 110 -18.51 -3.80 15.98
CA ASN A 110 -17.67 -4.02 17.15
C ASN A 110 -18.04 -3.07 18.30
N THR A 111 -18.03 -3.56 19.54
CA THR A 111 -18.24 -2.75 20.74
C THR A 111 -16.97 -2.71 21.60
N GLY A 112 -16.62 -1.53 22.11
CA GLY A 112 -15.42 -1.31 22.90
C GLY A 112 -15.19 0.18 23.20
N GLU A 113 -13.98 0.53 23.64
CA GLU A 113 -13.61 1.88 24.07
C GLU A 113 -12.53 2.46 23.14
N PRO A 114 -12.93 3.11 22.03
CA PRO A 114 -12.00 3.80 21.14
C PRO A 114 -11.55 5.13 21.74
N ILE A 115 -10.44 5.66 21.20
CA ILE A 115 -10.01 7.02 21.50
C ILE A 115 -10.90 7.98 20.71
N GLN A 116 -11.50 8.95 21.38
CA GLN A 116 -12.33 9.97 20.75
C GLN A 116 -11.56 11.29 20.68
N GLU A 117 -11.44 11.86 19.49
CA GLU A 117 -10.76 13.13 19.28
C GLU A 117 -11.39 13.88 18.09
N GLY A 118 -11.70 15.17 18.26
CA GLY A 118 -12.13 16.05 17.16
C GLY A 118 -13.35 15.58 16.36
N GLY A 119 -14.31 14.89 16.99
CA GLY A 119 -15.48 14.36 16.28
C GLY A 119 -15.25 13.03 15.55
N ASP A 120 -14.10 12.38 15.74
CA ASP A 120 -13.75 11.10 15.13
C ASP A 120 -13.40 10.05 16.21
N TYR A 121 -13.30 8.78 15.78
CA TYR A 121 -12.84 7.67 16.62
C TYR A 121 -11.59 7.02 16.04
N PHE A 122 -10.64 6.74 16.92
CA PHE A 122 -9.34 6.16 16.58
C PHE A 122 -9.01 4.93 17.43
N GLY A 123 -8.01 4.19 16.98
CA GLY A 123 -7.41 3.09 17.71
C GLY A 123 -7.81 1.71 17.21
N SER A 124 -7.29 0.70 17.92
CA SER A 124 -7.38 -0.72 17.56
C SER A 124 -8.82 -1.20 17.33
N MET A 125 -9.78 -0.68 18.10
CA MET A 125 -11.20 -1.02 18.02
C MET A 125 -11.82 -0.64 16.67
N VAL A 126 -11.53 0.56 16.17
CA VAL A 126 -12.03 1.05 14.88
C VAL A 126 -11.43 0.23 13.74
N ASN A 127 -10.12 -0.04 13.81
CA ASN A 127 -9.43 -0.90 12.85
C ASN A 127 -10.01 -2.32 12.83
N LEU A 128 -10.33 -2.89 14.00
CA LEU A 128 -10.94 -4.21 14.11
C LEU A 128 -12.31 -4.22 13.43
N THR A 129 -13.14 -3.22 13.71
CA THR A 129 -14.48 -3.11 13.10
C THR A 129 -14.41 -3.04 11.58
N ALA A 130 -13.48 -2.25 11.04
CA ALA A 130 -13.27 -2.16 9.60
C ALA A 130 -12.82 -3.52 8.99
N ARG A 131 -12.01 -4.30 9.72
CA ARG A 131 -11.63 -5.67 9.28
C ARG A 131 -12.78 -6.65 9.36
N ILE A 132 -13.61 -6.58 10.40
CA ILE A 132 -14.83 -7.40 10.50
C ILE A 132 -15.77 -7.09 9.33
N CYS A 133 -15.96 -5.81 9.02
CA CYS A 133 -16.75 -5.42 7.85
C CYS A 133 -16.13 -5.96 6.57
N ALA A 134 -14.82 -5.81 6.35
CA ALA A 134 -14.14 -6.35 5.16
C ALA A 134 -14.26 -7.89 5.01
N SER A 135 -14.45 -8.62 6.11
CA SER A 135 -14.71 -10.07 6.10
C SER A 135 -16.17 -10.44 5.85
N ALA A 136 -17.10 -9.50 5.96
CA ALA A 136 -18.53 -9.75 5.74
C ALA A 136 -18.86 -9.82 4.24
N GLY A 137 -19.39 -10.94 3.79
CA GLY A 137 -19.84 -11.15 2.42
C GLY A 137 -21.08 -10.32 2.02
N PRO A 138 -21.54 -10.47 0.76
CA PRO A 138 -22.78 -9.86 0.26
C PRO A 138 -23.99 -10.18 1.15
N GLY A 139 -24.64 -9.16 1.72
CA GLY A 139 -25.82 -9.33 2.57
C GLY A 139 -25.51 -9.85 3.98
N GLN A 140 -24.23 -10.01 4.34
CA GLN A 140 -23.81 -10.57 5.61
C GLN A 140 -23.63 -9.47 6.66
N ILE A 141 -24.03 -9.77 7.90
CA ILE A 141 -23.77 -8.93 9.07
C ILE A 141 -22.87 -9.73 10.01
N LEU A 142 -21.63 -9.31 10.18
CA LEU A 142 -20.67 -9.90 11.12
C LEU A 142 -20.48 -9.01 12.34
N VAL A 143 -20.45 -9.63 13.51
CA VAL A 143 -20.20 -8.95 14.78
C VAL A 143 -19.06 -9.64 15.54
N ALA A 144 -18.27 -8.85 16.25
CA ALA A 144 -17.31 -9.40 17.21
C ALA A 144 -18.03 -10.17 18.32
N GLU A 145 -17.36 -11.16 18.89
CA GLU A 145 -17.85 -11.90 20.07
C GLU A 145 -18.21 -10.96 21.24
N THR A 146 -17.43 -9.92 21.48
CA THR A 146 -17.71 -8.90 22.51
C THR A 146 -19.02 -8.18 22.24
N THR A 147 -19.28 -7.77 21.00
CA THR A 147 -20.54 -7.13 20.57
C THR A 147 -21.74 -8.05 20.81
N ARG A 148 -21.63 -9.34 20.45
CA ARG A 148 -22.68 -10.33 20.71
C ARG A 148 -22.97 -10.44 22.21
N HIS A 149 -21.95 -10.53 23.04
CA HIS A 149 -22.11 -10.62 24.49
C HIS A 149 -22.75 -9.36 25.08
N VAL A 150 -22.32 -8.17 24.65
CA VAL A 150 -22.87 -6.89 25.11
C VAL A 150 -24.32 -6.68 24.63
N ALA A 151 -24.64 -7.08 23.40
CA ALA A 151 -26.00 -6.98 22.86
C ALA A 151 -27.00 -7.90 23.57
N GLY A 152 -26.50 -9.04 24.06
CA GLY A 152 -27.30 -10.10 24.65
C GLY A 152 -28.32 -10.68 23.66
N ARG A 153 -29.37 -11.30 24.20
CA ARG A 153 -30.47 -11.81 23.37
C ARG A 153 -31.29 -10.64 22.82
N ILE A 154 -31.43 -10.60 21.50
CA ILE A 154 -32.36 -9.72 20.78
C ILE A 154 -33.49 -10.60 20.25
N GLU A 155 -34.73 -10.16 20.41
CA GLU A 155 -35.90 -10.91 19.96
C GLU A 155 -35.90 -11.05 18.44
N ALA A 156 -36.26 -12.23 17.93
CA ALA A 156 -36.28 -12.57 16.50
C ALA A 156 -34.93 -12.39 15.76
N VAL A 157 -33.81 -12.38 16.50
CA VAL A 157 -32.46 -12.32 15.94
C VAL A 157 -31.66 -13.53 16.41
N GLU A 158 -31.11 -14.28 15.45
CA GLU A 158 -30.25 -15.43 15.71
C GLU A 158 -28.78 -15.08 15.41
N TYR A 159 -27.87 -15.61 16.22
CA TYR A 159 -26.43 -15.43 16.05
C TYR A 159 -25.75 -16.77 15.77
N VAL A 160 -25.17 -16.91 14.58
CA VAL A 160 -24.40 -18.09 14.18
C VAL A 160 -22.92 -17.84 14.41
N ASP A 161 -22.26 -18.67 15.20
CA ASP A 161 -20.80 -18.58 15.39
C ASP A 161 -20.09 -19.01 14.10
N ARG A 162 -19.21 -18.14 13.58
CA ARG A 162 -18.39 -18.40 12.38
C ARG A 162 -16.95 -18.78 12.73
N GLY A 163 -16.66 -18.94 14.01
CA GLY A 163 -15.37 -19.40 14.51
C GLY A 163 -14.32 -18.29 14.52
N LEU A 164 -13.05 -18.69 14.59
CA LEU A 164 -11.90 -17.79 14.65
C LEU A 164 -11.50 -17.35 13.23
N HIS A 165 -11.43 -16.04 13.03
CA HIS A 165 -10.96 -15.41 11.80
C HIS A 165 -9.62 -14.71 12.03
N GLU A 166 -8.64 -14.99 11.18
CA GLU A 166 -7.40 -14.22 11.13
C GLU A 166 -7.68 -12.88 10.43
N LEU A 167 -7.55 -11.78 11.18
CA LEU A 167 -7.82 -10.44 10.68
C LEU A 167 -6.51 -9.68 10.49
N LYS A 168 -6.30 -9.13 9.29
CA LYS A 168 -5.09 -8.39 8.93
C LYS A 168 -4.80 -7.26 9.94
N GLY A 169 -3.61 -7.32 10.54
CA GLY A 169 -3.13 -6.34 11.53
C GLY A 169 -3.42 -6.72 12.99
N PHE A 170 -4.03 -7.88 13.24
CA PHE A 170 -4.24 -8.42 14.57
C PHE A 170 -3.45 -9.73 14.72
N PRO A 171 -2.61 -9.87 15.77
CA PRO A 171 -1.79 -11.07 15.97
C PRO A 171 -2.62 -12.29 16.39
N GLU A 172 -3.78 -12.07 16.99
CA GLU A 172 -4.70 -13.11 17.45
C GLU A 172 -5.92 -13.18 16.54
N ALA A 173 -6.31 -14.40 16.15
CA ALA A 173 -7.58 -14.64 15.48
C ALA A 173 -8.75 -14.21 16.37
N LYS A 174 -9.76 -13.57 15.76
CA LYS A 174 -10.93 -13.04 16.46
C LYS A 174 -12.15 -13.87 16.15
N ARG A 175 -12.93 -14.24 17.16
CA ARG A 175 -14.17 -14.99 16.98
C ARG A 175 -15.26 -14.07 16.46
N LEU A 176 -15.86 -14.42 15.34
CA LEU A 176 -16.92 -13.64 14.70
C LEU A 176 -18.24 -14.40 14.76
N CYS A 177 -19.34 -13.67 14.95
CA CYS A 177 -20.68 -14.20 14.87
C CYS A 177 -21.43 -13.51 13.74
N GLU A 178 -22.19 -14.27 12.97
CA GLU A 178 -23.11 -13.74 11.97
C GLU A 178 -24.48 -13.50 12.59
N VAL A 179 -25.09 -12.37 12.26
CA VAL A 179 -26.47 -12.05 12.61
C VAL A 179 -27.37 -12.51 11.48
N ILE A 180 -28.27 -13.47 11.77
CA ILE A 180 -29.25 -13.97 10.81
C ILE A 180 -30.48 -13.06 10.84
N TRP A 181 -30.82 -12.51 9.67
CA TRP A 181 -31.84 -11.47 9.54
C TRP A 181 -32.97 -11.83 8.56
N ARG A 182 -32.80 -12.93 7.80
CA ARG A 182 -33.83 -13.58 6.97
C ARG A 182 -34.32 -14.85 7.67
N PRO A 183 -35.64 -15.12 7.73
CA PRO A 183 -36.16 -16.37 8.27
C PRO A 183 -35.75 -17.56 7.38
N PRO A 184 -35.54 -18.76 7.97
CA PRO A 184 -35.42 -19.97 7.19
C PRO A 184 -36.79 -20.31 6.57
N ASP A 185 -36.86 -20.19 5.25
CA ASP A 185 -37.83 -20.77 4.30
C ASP A 185 -39.22 -20.14 4.10
N ALA A 186 -39.38 -19.50 2.93
CA ALA A 186 -40.50 -19.72 2.01
C ALA A 186 -40.10 -19.29 0.58
N GLY A 187 -39.54 -20.22 -0.23
CA GLY A 187 -39.42 -20.02 -1.69
C GLY A 187 -38.18 -20.56 -2.40
N ALA A 188 -37.13 -21.02 -1.71
CA ALA A 188 -35.84 -21.33 -2.34
C ALA A 188 -35.50 -22.84 -2.49
N GLN A 189 -36.44 -23.75 -2.22
CA GLN A 189 -36.17 -25.21 -2.27
C GLN A 189 -36.32 -25.87 -3.66
N ALA A 190 -36.58 -25.14 -4.75
CA ALA A 190 -36.61 -25.74 -6.10
C ALA A 190 -35.49 -25.27 -7.04
N GLY A 191 -34.73 -24.23 -6.69
CA GLY A 191 -33.64 -23.69 -7.52
C GLY A 191 -32.27 -23.58 -6.83
N GLY A 192 -32.22 -23.72 -5.49
CA GLY A 192 -31.02 -23.48 -4.68
C GLY A 192 -30.05 -24.65 -4.58
N GLU A 193 -30.51 -25.89 -4.58
CA GLU A 193 -29.62 -27.06 -4.43
C GLU A 193 -28.71 -27.27 -5.65
N ALA A 194 -29.17 -26.92 -6.86
CA ALA A 194 -28.32 -26.95 -8.06
C ALA A 194 -27.31 -25.78 -8.12
N ALA A 195 -27.58 -24.65 -7.46
CA ALA A 195 -26.71 -23.47 -7.47
C ALA A 195 -25.72 -23.43 -6.29
N ALA A 196 -26.11 -23.95 -5.12
CA ALA A 196 -25.24 -24.08 -3.95
C ALA A 196 -24.22 -25.21 -4.13
N ALA A 197 -24.64 -26.37 -4.67
CA ALA A 197 -23.70 -27.42 -5.07
C ALA A 197 -22.72 -26.92 -6.13
N LYS A 198 -23.19 -26.12 -7.09
CA LYS A 198 -22.36 -25.53 -8.14
C LYS A 198 -21.42 -24.43 -7.61
N GLY A 199 -21.83 -23.65 -6.62
CA GLY A 199 -20.99 -22.63 -5.97
C GLY A 199 -19.90 -23.23 -5.07
N GLU A 200 -20.20 -24.31 -4.34
CA GLU A 200 -19.21 -25.06 -3.58
C GLU A 200 -18.24 -25.83 -4.50
N GLU A 201 -18.75 -26.42 -5.59
CA GLU A 201 -17.93 -27.07 -6.61
C GLU A 201 -17.04 -26.08 -7.38
N GLU A 202 -17.55 -24.89 -7.72
CA GLU A 202 -16.76 -23.81 -8.36
C GLU A 202 -15.70 -23.24 -7.41
N ALA A 203 -16.01 -23.10 -6.12
CA ALA A 203 -15.05 -22.66 -5.10
C ALA A 203 -13.96 -23.72 -4.84
N ALA A 204 -14.33 -25.01 -4.80
CA ALA A 204 -13.39 -26.11 -4.69
C ALA A 204 -12.53 -26.24 -5.96
N ALA A 205 -13.13 -26.09 -7.15
CA ALA A 205 -12.44 -26.10 -8.43
C ALA A 205 -11.47 -24.93 -8.57
N LEU A 206 -11.85 -23.72 -8.12
CA LEU A 206 -10.97 -22.56 -8.10
C LEU A 206 -9.80 -22.78 -7.14
N THR A 207 -10.08 -23.26 -5.93
CA THR A 207 -9.04 -23.56 -4.94
C THR A 207 -8.05 -24.59 -5.48
N ALA A 208 -8.55 -25.67 -6.10
CA ALA A 208 -7.71 -26.69 -6.73
C ALA A 208 -6.92 -26.16 -7.93
N ALA A 209 -7.53 -25.31 -8.77
CA ALA A 209 -6.86 -24.67 -9.89
C ALA A 209 -5.74 -23.73 -9.43
N VAL A 210 -5.97 -22.95 -8.38
CA VAL A 210 -4.95 -22.06 -7.81
C VAL A 210 -3.81 -22.87 -7.20
N GLN A 211 -4.10 -23.92 -6.43
CA GLN A 211 -3.04 -24.77 -5.84
C GLN A 211 -2.17 -25.43 -6.93
N ARG A 212 -2.79 -25.92 -8.02
CA ARG A 212 -2.05 -26.43 -9.18
C ARG A 212 -1.18 -25.35 -9.83
N ALA A 213 -1.74 -24.17 -10.05
CA ALA A 213 -1.01 -23.06 -10.65
C ALA A 213 0.19 -22.64 -9.77
N LEU A 214 0.03 -22.54 -8.46
CA LEU A 214 1.12 -22.24 -7.53
C LEU A 214 2.24 -23.30 -7.60
N ALA A 215 1.89 -24.58 -7.72
CA ALA A 215 2.87 -25.66 -7.87
C ALA A 215 3.68 -25.54 -9.18
N VAL A 216 3.01 -25.21 -10.29
CA VAL A 216 3.68 -24.96 -11.59
C VAL A 216 4.61 -23.75 -11.51
N LEU A 217 4.13 -22.63 -10.96
CA LEU A 217 4.93 -21.40 -10.85
C LEU A 217 6.17 -21.59 -9.98
N ASN A 218 6.06 -22.29 -8.86
CA ASN A 218 7.22 -22.59 -8.02
C ASN A 218 8.28 -23.42 -8.77
N ARG A 219 7.86 -24.35 -9.65
CA ARG A 219 8.79 -25.13 -10.48
C ARG A 219 9.43 -24.30 -11.58
N VAL A 220 8.70 -23.38 -12.21
CA VAL A 220 9.25 -22.44 -13.20
C VAL A 220 10.26 -21.48 -12.57
N ILE A 221 9.96 -20.94 -11.38
CA ILE A 221 10.88 -20.09 -10.62
C ILE A 221 12.19 -20.84 -10.28
N ALA A 222 12.12 -22.15 -10.09
CA ALA A 222 13.28 -22.99 -9.80
C ALA A 222 14.09 -23.44 -11.03
N LEU A 223 13.66 -23.10 -12.25
CA LEU A 223 14.41 -23.45 -13.46
C LEU A 223 15.77 -22.75 -13.50
N THR A 224 16.78 -23.43 -14.01
CA THR A 224 18.12 -22.87 -14.20
C THR A 224 18.58 -23.07 -15.64
N HIS A 225 19.27 -22.08 -16.20
CA HIS A 225 19.97 -22.21 -17.47
C HIS A 225 21.37 -22.79 -17.22
N LEU A 226 21.71 -23.89 -17.90
CA LEU A 226 22.89 -24.72 -17.60
C LEU A 226 24.23 -24.03 -17.93
N ASP A 227 24.25 -23.14 -18.92
CA ASP A 227 25.49 -22.48 -19.38
C ASP A 227 25.61 -21.01 -18.97
N ASP A 228 24.50 -20.39 -18.54
CA ASP A 228 24.43 -18.94 -18.31
C ASP A 228 23.43 -18.63 -17.20
N PRO A 229 23.91 -18.51 -15.95
CA PRO A 229 23.07 -18.16 -14.81
C PRO A 229 22.37 -16.80 -14.93
N ALA A 230 22.83 -15.91 -15.82
CA ALA A 230 22.29 -14.57 -16.04
C ALA A 230 21.42 -14.49 -17.31
N PHE A 231 20.95 -15.63 -17.84
CA PHE A 231 20.17 -15.69 -19.06
C PHE A 231 18.85 -14.88 -18.95
N GLY A 232 18.87 -13.66 -19.48
CA GLY A 232 17.78 -12.66 -19.34
C GLY A 232 16.37 -13.15 -19.65
N PRO A 233 16.14 -13.90 -20.75
CA PRO A 233 14.80 -14.42 -21.07
C PRO A 233 14.21 -15.36 -20.00
N LEU A 234 15.05 -16.11 -19.28
CA LEU A 234 14.60 -16.94 -18.17
C LEU A 234 14.29 -16.08 -16.94
N ILE A 235 15.12 -15.08 -16.64
CA ILE A 235 14.91 -14.14 -15.52
C ILE A 235 13.59 -13.38 -15.69
N GLU A 236 13.28 -12.90 -16.90
CA GLU A 236 12.02 -12.23 -17.20
C GLU A 236 10.81 -13.17 -17.05
N CYS A 237 10.93 -14.42 -17.48
CA CYS A 237 9.90 -15.44 -17.30
C CYS A 237 9.66 -15.73 -15.80
N GLN A 238 10.73 -15.81 -15.00
CA GLN A 238 10.67 -16.03 -13.56
C GLN A 238 10.08 -14.83 -12.80
N ALA A 239 10.37 -13.60 -13.24
CA ALA A 239 9.76 -12.39 -12.70
C ALA A 239 8.23 -12.40 -12.92
N LYS A 240 7.79 -12.69 -14.15
CA LYS A 240 6.36 -12.86 -14.49
C LYS A 240 5.70 -13.97 -13.67
N ALA A 241 6.40 -15.10 -13.47
CA ALA A 241 5.91 -16.20 -12.63
C ALA A 241 5.78 -15.78 -11.15
N GLY A 242 6.72 -14.99 -10.64
CA GLY A 242 6.72 -14.45 -9.28
C GLY A 242 5.57 -13.47 -9.03
N GLU A 243 5.30 -12.57 -9.97
CA GLU A 243 4.16 -11.64 -9.93
C GLU A 243 2.82 -12.39 -9.95
N PHE A 244 2.67 -13.37 -10.85
CA PHE A 244 1.44 -14.14 -10.96
C PHE A 244 1.20 -15.02 -9.73
N ARG A 245 2.27 -15.56 -9.13
CA ARG A 245 2.21 -16.30 -7.86
C ARG A 245 1.71 -15.42 -6.71
N LEU A 246 2.17 -14.18 -6.63
CA LEU A 246 1.69 -13.20 -5.64
C LEU A 246 0.23 -12.86 -5.87
N LEU A 247 -0.21 -12.69 -7.12
CA LEU A 247 -1.61 -12.45 -7.46
C LEU A 247 -2.50 -13.62 -7.00
N LEU A 248 -2.15 -14.85 -7.34
CA LEU A 248 -2.90 -16.05 -6.98
C LEU A 248 -2.95 -16.31 -5.46
N SER A 249 -1.88 -15.99 -4.73
CA SER A 249 -1.85 -16.07 -3.27
C SER A 249 -2.84 -15.11 -2.60
N ARG A 250 -3.06 -13.93 -3.21
CA ARG A 250 -4.08 -12.96 -2.77
C ARG A 250 -5.48 -13.42 -3.14
N THR A 251 -5.67 -14.04 -4.31
CA THR A 251 -6.98 -14.59 -4.75
C THR A 251 -7.54 -15.64 -3.78
N LEU A 252 -6.70 -16.52 -3.22
CA LEU A 252 -7.11 -17.49 -2.18
C LEU A 252 -7.55 -16.83 -0.86
N THR A 253 -7.01 -15.65 -0.56
CA THR A 253 -7.21 -14.94 0.71
C THR A 253 -8.40 -13.97 0.63
N GLU A 254 -8.67 -13.43 -0.55
CA GLU A 254 -9.63 -12.34 -0.77
C GLU A 254 -10.87 -12.75 -1.59
N ARG A 255 -10.94 -14.01 -2.08
CA ARG A 255 -12.01 -14.56 -2.95
C ARG A 255 -12.53 -13.56 -3.99
N ARG A 256 -11.61 -12.97 -4.75
CA ARG A 256 -11.89 -12.11 -5.92
C ARG A 256 -12.62 -12.93 -6.99
N GLY A 257 -13.41 -12.29 -7.86
CA GLY A 257 -14.22 -12.89 -8.94
C GLY A 257 -13.45 -13.61 -10.07
N THR A 258 -12.34 -14.26 -9.76
CA THR A 258 -11.52 -15.08 -10.65
C THR A 258 -12.10 -16.49 -10.71
N SER A 259 -12.43 -16.98 -11.90
CA SER A 259 -12.91 -18.35 -12.11
C SER A 259 -11.76 -19.37 -12.22
N ALA A 260 -12.04 -20.64 -11.90
CA ALA A 260 -11.06 -21.72 -12.05
C ALA A 260 -10.53 -21.83 -13.50
N LYS A 261 -11.37 -21.54 -14.49
CA LYS A 261 -11.03 -21.54 -15.92
C LYS A 261 -10.04 -20.44 -16.28
N GLN A 262 -10.23 -19.22 -15.76
CA GLN A 262 -9.28 -18.12 -15.97
C GLN A 262 -7.90 -18.42 -15.37
N VAL A 263 -7.85 -19.04 -14.19
CA VAL A 263 -6.57 -19.48 -13.59
C VAL A 263 -5.89 -20.54 -14.46
N GLN A 264 -6.66 -21.50 -14.98
CA GLN A 264 -6.16 -22.55 -15.87
C GLN A 264 -5.64 -21.98 -17.20
N GLU A 265 -6.37 -21.08 -17.85
CA GLU A 265 -5.92 -20.46 -19.10
C GLU A 265 -4.66 -19.61 -18.91
N ALA A 266 -4.58 -18.86 -17.81
CA ALA A 266 -3.44 -18.01 -17.51
C ALA A 266 -2.17 -18.79 -17.14
N ILE A 267 -2.28 -20.02 -16.62
CA ILE A 267 -1.11 -20.85 -16.29
C ILE A 267 -0.56 -21.65 -17.49
N LEU A 268 -1.35 -21.87 -18.55
CA LEU A 268 -0.97 -22.69 -19.71
C LEU A 268 0.43 -22.40 -20.30
N PRO A 269 0.87 -21.13 -20.46
CA PRO A 269 2.21 -20.87 -21.00
C PRO A 269 3.34 -21.41 -20.10
N PHE A 270 3.14 -21.34 -18.77
CA PHE A 270 4.11 -21.82 -17.78
C PHE A 270 4.13 -23.36 -17.72
N GLU A 271 2.96 -24.00 -17.83
CA GLU A 271 2.85 -25.46 -17.96
C GLU A 271 3.52 -25.96 -19.24
N SER A 272 3.31 -25.24 -20.36
CA SER A 272 3.91 -25.58 -21.65
C SER A 272 5.44 -25.50 -21.60
N LEU A 273 5.98 -24.47 -20.95
CA LEU A 273 7.42 -24.34 -20.73
C LEU A 273 7.96 -25.51 -19.89
N LEU A 274 7.29 -25.84 -18.80
CA LEU A 274 7.72 -26.92 -17.92
C LEU A 274 7.67 -28.29 -18.61
N ALA A 275 6.62 -28.55 -19.41
CA ALA A 275 6.50 -29.78 -20.21
C ALA A 275 7.63 -29.91 -21.23
N LEU A 276 7.96 -28.84 -21.96
CA LEU A 276 9.08 -28.86 -22.91
C LEU A 276 10.44 -29.11 -22.22
N VAL A 277 10.59 -28.69 -20.95
CA VAL A 277 11.82 -28.90 -20.17
C VAL A 277 11.88 -30.29 -19.53
N THR A 278 10.77 -30.81 -18.99
CA THR A 278 10.78 -32.03 -18.17
C THR A 278 10.35 -33.30 -18.89
N GLU A 279 9.63 -33.18 -20.01
CA GLU A 279 9.05 -34.31 -20.74
C GLU A 279 9.60 -34.43 -22.16
N ARG A 280 10.74 -33.80 -22.42
CA ARG A 280 11.37 -33.69 -23.75
C ARG A 280 11.45 -35.01 -24.52
N ASP A 281 11.81 -36.10 -23.87
CA ASP A 281 12.00 -37.42 -24.49
C ASP A 281 10.67 -38.17 -24.76
N LYS A 282 9.54 -37.60 -24.34
CA LYS A 282 8.20 -38.21 -24.42
C LYS A 282 7.25 -37.44 -25.35
N LEU A 283 7.65 -36.28 -25.86
CA LEU A 283 6.83 -35.44 -26.74
C LEU A 283 7.06 -35.83 -28.20
N ASP A 284 5.96 -36.05 -28.93
CA ASP A 284 6.01 -36.16 -30.39
C ASP A 284 6.22 -34.78 -31.06
N GLU A 285 6.51 -34.80 -32.36
CA GLU A 285 6.87 -33.60 -33.13
C GLU A 285 5.71 -32.59 -33.21
N GLU A 286 4.47 -33.07 -33.32
CA GLU A 286 3.28 -32.23 -33.40
C GLU A 286 3.01 -31.55 -32.05
N ARG A 287 3.10 -32.29 -30.94
CA ARG A 287 2.89 -31.78 -29.59
C ARG A 287 4.00 -30.82 -29.19
N TRP A 288 5.25 -31.12 -29.57
CA TRP A 288 6.37 -30.20 -29.37
C TRP A 288 6.10 -28.86 -30.05
N ALA A 289 5.71 -28.86 -31.33
CA ALA A 289 5.44 -27.64 -32.09
C ALA A 289 4.30 -26.78 -31.48
N GLN A 290 3.26 -27.42 -30.94
CA GLN A 290 2.15 -26.73 -30.27
C GLN A 290 2.59 -26.02 -28.99
N LEU A 291 3.36 -26.70 -28.13
CA LEU A 291 3.86 -26.13 -26.88
C LEU A 291 4.91 -25.04 -27.14
N ASP A 292 5.79 -25.26 -28.10
CA ASP A 292 6.82 -24.33 -28.57
C ASP A 292 6.21 -22.98 -29.01
N ALA A 293 5.17 -23.03 -29.84
CA ALA A 293 4.45 -21.85 -30.30
C ALA A 293 3.78 -21.07 -29.14
N GLY A 294 3.24 -21.78 -28.14
CA GLY A 294 2.64 -21.18 -26.95
C GLY A 294 3.66 -20.44 -26.09
N VAL A 295 4.81 -21.07 -25.83
CA VAL A 295 5.91 -20.48 -25.05
C VAL A 295 6.56 -19.32 -25.80
N ALA A 296 6.76 -19.44 -27.12
CA ALA A 296 7.29 -18.36 -27.94
C ALA A 296 6.40 -17.10 -27.90
N ARG A 297 5.07 -17.28 -27.88
CA ARG A 297 4.10 -16.18 -27.82
C ARG A 297 4.11 -15.47 -26.46
N ALA A 298 4.28 -16.22 -25.36
CA ALA A 298 4.19 -15.66 -24.01
C ALA A 298 5.53 -15.10 -23.47
N PHE A 299 6.65 -15.73 -23.81
CA PHE A 299 7.96 -15.45 -23.22
C PHE A 299 9.06 -15.20 -24.26
N GLY A 300 8.75 -15.30 -25.56
CA GLY A 300 9.68 -15.03 -26.65
C GLY A 300 10.47 -16.25 -27.13
N ARG A 301 10.96 -16.17 -28.38
CA ARG A 301 11.77 -17.20 -29.07
C ARG A 301 13.11 -17.54 -28.41
N PRO A 302 13.83 -16.62 -27.73
CA PRO A 302 15.09 -16.97 -27.09
C PRO A 302 14.95 -18.07 -26.03
N LEU A 303 13.86 -18.04 -25.24
CA LEU A 303 13.59 -19.04 -24.22
C LEU A 303 13.30 -20.42 -24.83
N VAL A 304 12.47 -20.44 -25.87
CA VAL A 304 12.17 -21.65 -26.64
C VAL A 304 13.43 -22.27 -27.28
N THR A 305 14.32 -21.43 -27.80
CA THR A 305 15.58 -21.89 -28.40
C THR A 305 16.49 -22.53 -27.34
N ALA A 306 16.53 -21.99 -26.12
CA ALA A 306 17.26 -22.59 -25.00
C ALA A 306 16.68 -23.96 -24.61
N VAL A 307 15.34 -24.09 -24.60
CA VAL A 307 14.65 -25.35 -24.31
C VAL A 307 14.92 -26.40 -25.40
N ALA A 308 14.79 -26.04 -26.68
CA ALA A 308 15.09 -26.94 -27.81
C ALA A 308 16.55 -27.39 -27.86
N ARG A 309 17.47 -26.61 -27.27
CA ARG A 309 18.88 -26.98 -27.11
C ARG A 309 19.16 -27.77 -25.83
N GLY A 310 18.16 -28.01 -24.97
CA GLY A 310 18.31 -28.71 -23.70
C GLY A 310 19.10 -27.95 -22.66
N ARG A 311 19.10 -26.61 -22.72
CA ARG A 311 19.89 -25.75 -21.82
C ARG A 311 19.14 -25.30 -20.57
N LEU A 312 17.88 -25.72 -20.39
CA LEU A 312 17.12 -25.49 -19.15
C LEU A 312 16.96 -26.81 -18.37
N SER A 313 17.06 -26.73 -17.04
CA SER A 313 16.89 -27.88 -16.14
C SER A 313 15.92 -27.57 -15.00
N ALA A 314 15.18 -28.60 -14.56
CA ALA A 314 14.17 -28.54 -13.50
C ALA A 314 14.52 -29.35 -12.23
N GLY A 315 15.80 -29.72 -12.01
CA GLY A 315 16.19 -30.59 -10.88
C GLY A 315 17.55 -30.29 -10.23
N ALA A 316 17.48 -30.01 -8.91
CA ALA A 316 18.45 -29.98 -7.79
C ALA A 316 19.77 -29.16 -7.90
N PRO A 317 20.18 -28.48 -6.79
CA PRO A 317 21.42 -27.71 -6.74
C PRO A 317 22.62 -28.63 -7.00
N VAL A 318 23.58 -28.10 -7.74
CA VAL A 318 24.88 -28.74 -8.01
C VAL A 318 25.49 -29.25 -6.70
N LYS A 319 25.79 -30.54 -6.67
CA LYS A 319 26.42 -31.30 -5.58
C LYS A 319 27.72 -30.58 -5.13
N PRO A 320 27.88 -30.23 -3.84
CA PRO A 320 29.16 -29.75 -3.34
C PRO A 320 30.17 -30.91 -3.34
N GLU A 321 31.38 -30.61 -3.83
CA GLU A 321 32.54 -31.49 -3.84
C GLU A 321 32.86 -31.99 -2.41
N PRO A 322 33.25 -33.26 -2.21
CA PRO A 322 33.32 -33.84 -0.88
C PRO A 322 34.58 -33.38 -0.12
N ALA A 323 34.38 -32.72 1.02
CA ALA A 323 35.37 -32.65 2.11
C ALA A 323 35.35 -33.96 2.93
N PRO A 324 36.47 -34.35 3.58
CA PRO A 324 36.76 -35.74 3.93
C PRO A 324 35.94 -36.30 5.10
N ALA A 325 35.86 -37.63 5.11
CA ALA A 325 34.96 -38.47 5.90
C ALA A 325 35.04 -38.30 7.43
N ALA A 326 33.86 -38.22 8.07
CA ALA A 326 33.67 -38.44 9.50
C ALA A 326 32.90 -39.75 9.74
N LYS A 327 33.25 -40.40 10.86
CA LYS A 327 32.98 -41.80 11.26
C LYS A 327 31.49 -42.19 11.37
N LYS A 328 31.28 -43.51 11.24
CA LYS A 328 30.01 -44.26 11.25
C LYS A 328 29.18 -44.04 12.53
N PRO A 329 27.84 -43.89 12.46
CA PRO A 329 26.99 -43.67 13.63
C PRO A 329 26.53 -44.97 14.30
N GLU A 330 26.40 -44.91 15.63
CA GLU A 330 25.77 -45.90 16.53
C GLU A 330 24.24 -45.72 16.52
N PRO A 331 23.41 -46.74 16.84
CA PRO A 331 21.96 -46.67 16.66
C PRO A 331 21.27 -45.85 17.76
N ALA A 332 20.22 -45.13 17.36
CA ALA A 332 19.45 -44.21 18.19
C ALA A 332 18.57 -44.90 19.26
N PRO A 333 18.43 -44.31 20.48
CA PRO A 333 17.33 -44.63 21.38
C PRO A 333 16.07 -43.78 21.08
N ALA A 334 14.94 -44.31 21.53
CA ALA A 334 13.57 -43.97 21.17
C ALA A 334 13.09 -42.54 21.50
N LEU A 335 12.05 -42.13 20.76
CA LEU A 335 11.37 -40.83 20.78
C LEU A 335 10.93 -40.35 22.17
N ALA A 336 11.28 -39.10 22.48
CA ALA A 336 10.68 -38.28 23.54
C ALA A 336 9.50 -37.45 22.98
N PRO A 337 8.50 -37.07 23.82
CA PRO A 337 7.27 -36.41 23.40
C PRO A 337 7.50 -35.00 22.81
N PRO A 338 6.52 -34.44 22.08
CA PRO A 338 6.71 -33.23 21.29
C PRO A 338 7.10 -32.06 22.18
N ARG A 339 8.25 -31.45 21.87
CA ARG A 339 8.66 -30.16 22.45
C ARG A 339 7.65 -29.10 22.04
N ALA A 340 7.25 -28.29 23.01
CA ALA A 340 6.49 -27.06 22.81
C ALA A 340 7.06 -26.26 21.64
N SER A 341 6.18 -25.71 20.79
CA SER A 341 6.51 -24.82 19.69
C SER A 341 7.59 -23.84 20.13
N ALA A 342 8.73 -23.89 19.45
CA ALA A 342 9.75 -22.88 19.57
C ALA A 342 9.10 -21.54 19.22
N VAL A 343 8.90 -20.72 20.26
CA VAL A 343 8.92 -19.27 20.12
C VAL A 343 10.09 -18.97 19.19
N GLN A 344 9.82 -18.35 18.04
CA GLN A 344 10.87 -17.76 17.22
C GLN A 344 11.62 -16.81 18.14
N THR A 345 12.78 -17.24 18.62
CA THR A 345 13.68 -16.38 19.37
C THR A 345 14.00 -15.23 18.43
N GLN A 346 13.43 -14.05 18.68
CA GLN A 346 13.96 -12.81 18.14
C GLN A 346 15.45 -12.83 18.48
N LEU A 347 16.31 -12.96 17.47
CA LEU A 347 17.74 -12.79 17.70
C LEU A 347 17.90 -11.44 18.37
N ALA A 348 18.53 -11.43 19.54
CA ALA A 348 18.90 -10.17 20.19
C ALA A 348 19.69 -9.33 19.18
N PRO A 349 19.44 -8.00 19.11
CA PRO A 349 20.20 -7.13 18.24
C PRO A 349 21.70 -7.34 18.46
N LEU A 350 22.46 -7.45 17.38
CA LEU A 350 23.91 -7.31 17.49
C LEU A 350 24.17 -5.91 18.06
N PRO A 351 24.79 -5.79 19.25
CA PRO A 351 25.09 -4.48 19.80
C PRO A 351 26.00 -3.72 18.82
N PRO A 352 25.85 -2.39 18.71
CA PRO A 352 26.76 -1.59 17.90
C PRO A 352 28.20 -1.82 18.36
N ASP A 353 29.15 -1.73 17.43
CA ASP A 353 30.57 -1.87 17.76
C ASP A 353 30.91 -0.95 18.96
N PRO A 354 31.49 -1.49 20.04
CA PRO A 354 31.71 -0.75 21.29
C PRO A 354 32.54 0.51 21.07
N ARG A 355 33.38 0.56 20.02
CA ARG A 355 34.19 1.73 19.65
C ARG A 355 33.34 2.94 19.23
N VAL A 356 32.13 2.71 18.73
CA VAL A 356 31.23 3.76 18.22
C VAL A 356 29.89 3.82 18.96
N ALA A 357 29.73 3.05 20.05
CA ALA A 357 28.49 3.02 20.84
C ALA A 357 28.08 4.40 21.40
N GLY A 358 29.04 5.30 21.64
CA GLY A 358 28.77 6.67 22.07
C GLY A 358 28.34 7.63 20.96
N VAL A 359 28.47 7.25 19.68
CA VAL A 359 27.95 8.01 18.53
C VAL A 359 26.50 7.60 18.29
N ARG A 360 25.59 8.21 19.05
CA ARG A 360 24.19 7.77 19.18
C ARG A 360 23.44 7.62 17.86
N TRP A 361 23.59 8.55 16.90
CA TRP A 361 22.86 8.48 15.63
C TRP A 361 23.30 7.26 14.80
N TRP A 362 24.61 6.99 14.77
CA TRP A 362 25.19 5.84 14.07
C TRP A 362 24.79 4.54 14.75
N ALA A 363 24.90 4.50 16.08
CA ALA A 363 24.54 3.35 16.88
C ALA A 363 23.07 2.95 16.66
N GLY A 364 22.14 3.92 16.64
CA GLY A 364 20.72 3.70 16.35
C GLY A 364 20.50 3.15 14.95
N ALA A 365 20.99 3.85 13.92
CA ALA A 365 20.83 3.44 12.53
C ALA A 365 21.43 2.04 12.26
N TYR A 366 22.62 1.77 12.78
CA TYR A 366 23.30 0.48 12.61
C TYR A 366 22.59 -0.65 13.35
N ALA A 367 22.13 -0.42 14.58
CA ALA A 367 21.38 -1.42 15.34
C ALA A 367 20.08 -1.79 14.62
N ALA A 368 19.35 -0.81 14.07
CA ALA A 368 18.15 -1.06 13.28
C ALA A 368 18.48 -1.79 11.96
N TRP A 369 19.54 -1.37 11.26
CA TRP A 369 19.98 -2.01 10.01
C TRP A 369 20.37 -3.48 10.22
N SER A 370 21.15 -3.77 11.26
CA SER A 370 21.63 -5.13 11.57
C SER A 370 20.53 -6.08 12.05
N GLN A 371 19.45 -5.56 12.63
CA GLN A 371 18.24 -6.33 12.95
C GLN A 371 17.39 -6.59 11.70
N TRP A 372 17.23 -5.56 10.86
CA TRP A 372 16.38 -5.65 9.68
C TRP A 372 17.02 -6.52 8.58
N LYS A 373 18.31 -6.38 8.30
CA LYS A 373 18.96 -7.05 7.16
C LYS A 373 18.79 -8.59 7.17
N PRO A 374 18.95 -9.31 8.31
CA PRO A 374 18.71 -10.76 8.38
C PRO A 374 17.23 -11.15 8.43
N SER A 375 16.31 -10.21 8.72
CA SER A 375 14.88 -10.51 8.80
C SER A 375 14.26 -10.93 7.46
N GLY A 376 14.92 -10.59 6.34
CA GLY A 376 14.41 -10.86 4.99
C GLY A 376 13.22 -9.98 4.58
N LEU A 377 12.81 -9.02 5.41
CA LEU A 377 11.76 -8.06 5.06
C LEU A 377 12.21 -7.18 3.89
N GLY A 378 11.42 -7.14 2.83
CA GLY A 378 11.72 -6.32 1.65
C GLY A 378 11.79 -4.83 1.97
N TRP A 379 12.71 -4.12 1.32
CA TRP A 379 12.97 -2.68 1.53
C TRP A 379 11.70 -1.81 1.48
N ALA A 380 10.79 -2.08 0.54
CA ALA A 380 9.53 -1.33 0.43
C ALA A 380 8.60 -1.49 1.65
N HIS A 381 8.61 -2.65 2.31
CA HIS A 381 7.84 -2.87 3.54
C HIS A 381 8.47 -2.12 4.71
N ALA A 382 9.79 -2.22 4.86
CA ALA A 382 10.56 -1.51 5.86
C ALA A 382 10.38 0.01 5.76
N LEU A 383 10.56 0.58 4.56
CA LEU A 383 10.38 2.01 4.31
C LEU A 383 8.99 2.49 4.75
N ARG A 384 7.92 1.79 4.36
CA ARG A 384 6.55 2.16 4.75
C ARG A 384 6.33 2.06 6.25
N GLY A 385 6.92 1.07 6.91
CA GLY A 385 6.86 0.93 8.36
C GLY A 385 7.52 2.10 9.08
N GLU A 386 8.70 2.52 8.63
CA GLU A 386 9.42 3.64 9.26
C GLU A 386 8.75 4.98 9.00
N LEU A 387 8.30 5.27 7.77
CA LEU A 387 7.57 6.51 7.50
C LEU A 387 6.21 6.57 8.20
N ALA A 388 5.58 5.42 8.47
CA ALA A 388 4.34 5.39 9.24
C ALA A 388 4.57 5.71 10.73
N LYS A 389 5.69 5.27 11.31
CA LYS A 389 6.08 5.58 12.70
C LYS A 389 6.61 7.00 12.82
N HIS A 390 7.48 7.39 11.90
CA HIS A 390 8.18 8.66 11.87
C HIS A 390 7.88 9.42 10.56
N PRO A 391 6.67 10.01 10.46
CA PRO A 391 6.22 10.93 9.43
C PRO A 391 7.26 11.89 8.81
N TYR A 392 8.13 12.44 9.67
CA TYR A 392 9.08 13.50 9.37
C TYR A 392 10.53 13.00 9.33
N LEU A 393 10.74 11.68 9.20
CA LEU A 393 12.07 11.05 9.18
C LEU A 393 13.03 11.70 8.19
N LEU A 394 12.54 12.15 7.02
CA LEU A 394 13.39 12.73 5.99
C LEU A 394 13.62 14.23 6.18
N SER A 395 12.95 14.85 7.15
CA SER A 395 13.00 16.29 7.41
C SER A 395 14.02 16.68 8.46
N VAL A 396 14.55 15.71 9.21
CA VAL A 396 15.59 15.89 10.21
C VAL A 396 16.95 15.60 9.59
N HIS A 397 18.00 16.26 10.07
CA HIS A 397 19.36 15.94 9.67
C HIS A 397 19.89 14.77 10.50
N VAL A 398 20.60 13.83 9.86
CA VAL A 398 21.11 12.60 10.50
C VAL A 398 21.84 12.87 11.83
N ARG A 399 22.71 13.89 11.89
CA ARG A 399 23.49 14.20 13.11
C ARG A 399 22.62 14.75 14.24
N ALA A 400 21.54 15.45 13.91
CA ALA A 400 20.59 16.02 14.87
C ALA A 400 19.48 15.03 15.27
N SER A 401 19.33 13.90 14.56
CA SER A 401 18.24 12.92 14.79
C SER A 401 18.13 12.38 16.22
N VAL A 402 19.21 12.45 17.01
CA VAL A 402 19.25 12.00 18.40
C VAL A 402 18.53 12.93 19.37
N ASP A 403 18.28 14.17 18.95
CA ASP A 403 17.57 15.18 19.73
C ASP A 403 16.06 15.16 19.43
N TYR A 404 15.60 14.26 18.55
CA TYR A 404 14.20 14.09 18.16
C TYR A 404 13.69 12.70 18.58
N ASP A 405 12.45 12.66 19.06
CA ASP A 405 11.72 11.41 19.40
C ASP A 405 12.53 10.47 20.31
N ASP A 406 13.14 11.04 21.35
CA ASP A 406 14.05 10.37 22.29
C ASP A 406 15.23 9.60 21.63
N GLY A 407 15.57 9.98 20.40
CA GLY A 407 16.61 9.36 19.58
C GLY A 407 16.15 8.10 18.82
N GLN A 408 14.87 7.76 18.86
CA GLN A 408 14.30 6.66 18.06
C GLN A 408 14.39 6.96 16.56
N LEU A 409 14.26 8.23 16.19
CA LEU A 409 14.35 8.68 14.79
C LEU A 409 15.68 8.31 14.12
N ALA A 410 16.78 8.30 14.89
CA ALA A 410 18.08 7.86 14.41
C ALA A 410 18.05 6.43 13.86
N GLY A 411 17.24 5.55 14.46
CA GLY A 411 17.04 4.18 14.00
C GLY A 411 16.50 4.12 12.57
N GLY A 412 15.55 4.98 12.21
CA GLY A 412 14.94 5.03 10.89
C GLY A 412 15.93 5.31 9.74
N TYR A 413 17.08 5.93 10.03
CA TYR A 413 18.14 6.15 9.04
C TYR A 413 18.92 4.87 8.67
N PHE A 414 18.55 3.71 9.20
CA PHE A 414 19.00 2.43 8.62
C PHE A 414 18.68 2.33 7.12
N LEU A 415 17.63 3.02 6.65
CA LEU A 415 17.28 3.13 5.23
C LEU A 415 18.42 3.77 4.41
N LEU A 416 19.10 4.77 4.98
CA LEU A 416 20.24 5.43 4.35
C LEU A 416 21.49 4.55 4.38
N VAL A 417 21.69 3.81 5.49
CA VAL A 417 22.77 2.82 5.60
C VAL A 417 22.61 1.72 4.55
N GLU A 418 21.39 1.21 4.37
CA GLU A 418 21.08 0.21 3.33
C GLU A 418 21.30 0.77 1.93
N HIS A 419 20.89 2.00 1.67
CA HIS A 419 21.14 2.67 0.39
C HIS A 419 22.65 2.71 0.09
N ILE A 420 23.46 3.12 1.06
CA ILE A 420 24.92 3.19 0.90
C ILE A 420 25.53 1.80 0.71
N GLU A 421 25.10 0.79 1.47
CA GLU A 421 25.62 -0.57 1.33
C GLU A 421 25.33 -1.14 -0.06
N ASN A 422 24.19 -0.78 -0.67
CA ASN A 422 23.87 -1.15 -2.04
C ASN A 422 24.75 -0.43 -3.09
N GLN A 423 25.19 0.80 -2.82
CA GLN A 423 26.10 1.54 -3.71
C GLN A 423 27.57 1.13 -3.50
N SER A 424 27.96 0.86 -2.27
CA SER A 424 29.30 0.57 -1.79
C SER A 424 29.27 -0.69 -0.92
N PRO A 425 29.31 -1.90 -1.52
CA PRO A 425 29.26 -3.14 -0.75
C PRO A 425 30.37 -3.25 0.28
N ARG A 426 30.05 -3.76 1.47
CA ARG A 426 30.91 -3.89 2.65
C ARG A 426 31.32 -2.55 3.29
N PHE A 427 30.61 -1.46 2.98
CA PHE A 427 30.83 -0.16 3.62
C PHE A 427 30.71 -0.28 5.14
N THR A 428 29.60 -0.85 5.63
CA THR A 428 29.33 -1.04 7.07
C THR A 428 30.41 -1.84 7.80
N ARG A 429 31.12 -2.74 7.11
CA ARG A 429 32.21 -3.54 7.70
C ARG A 429 33.49 -2.75 7.94
N THR A 430 33.77 -1.74 7.11
CA THR A 430 35.09 -1.07 7.08
C THR A 430 35.05 0.38 7.56
N VAL A 431 33.86 0.98 7.61
CA VAL A 431 33.68 2.40 7.97
C VAL A 431 34.14 2.70 9.39
N VAL A 432 33.90 1.81 10.36
CA VAL A 432 34.30 2.03 11.76
C VAL A 432 35.82 2.01 11.88
N ASP A 433 36.50 1.03 11.29
CA ASP A 433 37.97 0.95 11.31
C ASP A 433 38.59 2.21 10.69
N ARG A 434 38.07 2.62 9.52
CA ARG A 434 38.52 3.86 8.86
C ARG A 434 38.25 5.11 9.69
N ALA A 435 37.13 5.18 10.39
CA ALA A 435 36.81 6.33 11.25
C ALA A 435 37.76 6.41 12.44
N VAL A 436 38.08 5.26 13.06
CA VAL A 436 39.03 5.17 14.17
C VAL A 436 40.44 5.53 13.71
N ASP A 437 40.88 5.02 12.56
CA ASP A 437 42.18 5.36 11.97
C ASP A 437 42.27 6.86 11.66
N ALA A 438 41.22 7.43 11.04
CA ALA A 438 41.16 8.86 10.72
C ALA A 438 41.06 9.76 11.97
N ALA A 439 40.59 9.22 13.10
CA ALA A 439 40.60 9.87 14.40
C ALA A 439 41.95 9.72 15.15
N GLY A 440 42.95 9.06 14.55
CA GLY A 440 44.24 8.80 15.19
C GLY A 440 44.13 7.84 16.37
N GLY A 441 43.13 6.96 16.37
CA GLY A 441 42.84 6.02 17.47
C GLY A 441 41.99 6.61 18.60
N ALA A 442 41.63 7.90 18.55
CA ALA A 442 40.73 8.52 19.51
C ALA A 442 39.31 7.92 19.43
N LEU A 443 38.75 7.51 20.56
CA LEU A 443 37.44 6.85 20.65
C LEU A 443 36.34 7.77 21.20
N GLU A 444 36.63 9.04 21.44
CA GLU A 444 35.66 10.01 21.92
C GLU A 444 34.55 10.25 20.88
N PRO A 445 33.26 10.19 21.27
CA PRO A 445 32.15 10.36 20.32
C PRO A 445 32.16 11.70 19.56
N ARG A 446 32.66 12.77 20.20
CA ARG A 446 32.80 14.10 19.58
C ARG A 446 33.82 14.13 18.44
N VAL A 447 34.77 13.19 18.42
CA VAL A 447 35.79 13.06 17.37
C VAL A 447 35.35 12.04 16.33
N LEU A 448 34.85 10.87 16.78
CA LEU A 448 34.41 9.80 15.89
C LEU A 448 33.15 10.14 15.10
N GLY A 449 32.19 10.85 15.69
CA GLY A 449 30.92 11.19 15.03
C GLY A 449 31.10 11.97 13.73
N PRO A 450 31.86 13.09 13.71
CA PRO A 450 32.21 13.80 12.50
C PRO A 450 32.93 12.92 11.47
N LYS A 451 33.91 12.10 11.89
CA LYS A 451 34.65 11.21 10.98
C LYS A 451 33.78 10.14 10.33
N LEU A 452 32.85 9.55 11.09
CA LEU A 452 31.84 8.63 10.56
C LEU A 452 30.92 9.31 9.55
N TYR A 453 30.51 10.55 9.83
CA TYR A 453 29.67 11.32 8.92
C TYR A 453 30.42 11.69 7.63
N GLU A 454 31.66 12.18 7.72
CA GLU A 454 32.53 12.43 6.56
C GLU A 454 32.67 11.16 5.70
N LEU A 455 32.91 10.00 6.31
CA LEU A 455 33.02 8.73 5.59
C LEU A 455 31.70 8.28 4.96
N LEU A 456 30.54 8.58 5.58
CA LEU A 456 29.23 8.37 4.94
C LEU A 456 29.06 9.25 3.71
N VAL A 457 29.44 10.52 3.81
CA VAL A 457 29.31 11.49 2.73
C VAL A 457 30.25 11.15 1.56
N ASP A 458 31.53 10.97 1.85
CA ASP A 458 32.57 10.77 0.84
C ASP A 458 32.63 9.31 0.39
N GLY A 459 32.75 8.39 1.34
CA GLY A 459 32.86 6.95 1.07
C GLY A 459 31.54 6.31 0.63
N GLY A 460 30.41 6.79 1.15
CA GLY A 460 29.07 6.41 0.70
C GLY A 460 28.54 7.22 -0.49
N ARG A 461 29.30 8.25 -0.92
CA ARG A 461 28.98 9.12 -2.05
C ARG A 461 27.60 9.78 -1.92
N LEU A 462 27.17 10.10 -0.71
CA LEU A 462 25.81 10.57 -0.44
C LEU A 462 25.46 11.84 -1.20
N ARG A 463 26.36 12.83 -1.29
CA ARG A 463 26.10 14.05 -2.07
C ARG A 463 25.63 13.74 -3.50
N ALA A 464 26.21 12.71 -4.13
CA ALA A 464 25.87 12.32 -5.49
C ALA A 464 24.67 11.36 -5.57
N THR A 465 24.45 10.53 -4.55
CA THR A 465 23.44 9.45 -4.58
C THR A 465 22.16 9.78 -3.81
N TYR A 466 22.15 10.85 -3.00
CA TYR A 466 20.99 11.32 -2.26
C TYR A 466 19.76 11.60 -3.15
N PRO A 467 19.91 12.19 -4.35
CA PRO A 467 18.77 12.32 -5.27
C PRO A 467 18.15 10.96 -5.63
N ALA A 468 18.95 9.93 -5.87
CA ALA A 468 18.44 8.59 -6.18
C ALA A 468 17.76 7.93 -4.96
N PHE A 469 18.31 8.15 -3.76
CA PHE A 469 17.67 7.72 -2.51
C PHE A 469 16.26 8.32 -2.36
N VAL A 470 16.13 9.63 -2.57
CA VAL A 470 14.82 10.32 -2.51
C VAL A 470 13.88 9.82 -3.59
N ARG A 471 14.38 9.61 -4.82
CA ARG A 471 13.61 9.03 -5.93
C ARG A 471 12.99 7.69 -5.55
N ASP A 472 13.78 6.79 -4.99
CA ASP A 472 13.33 5.44 -4.65
C ASP A 472 12.26 5.48 -3.55
N ILE A 473 12.43 6.37 -2.56
CA ILE A 473 11.44 6.59 -1.50
C ILE A 473 10.12 7.09 -2.08
N VAL A 474 10.17 8.15 -2.89
CA VAL A 474 9.01 8.77 -3.56
C VAL A 474 8.30 7.75 -4.45
N GLY A 475 9.04 6.89 -5.16
CA GLY A 475 8.46 5.82 -5.97
C GLY A 475 7.69 4.78 -5.14
N THR A 476 8.07 4.58 -3.87
CA THR A 476 7.63 3.44 -3.07
C THR A 476 6.57 3.79 -2.03
N ALA A 477 6.65 4.98 -1.43
CA ALA A 477 5.82 5.39 -0.31
C ALA A 477 5.40 6.87 -0.44
N ILE A 478 4.28 7.12 -1.15
CA ILE A 478 3.60 8.43 -1.16
C ILE A 478 2.10 8.24 -0.88
N PRO A 479 1.67 8.37 0.38
CA PRO A 479 0.27 8.25 0.76
C PRO A 479 -0.40 9.62 0.98
N ASN A 480 -1.62 9.62 1.51
CA ASN A 480 -2.48 10.78 1.66
C ASN A 480 -1.77 11.99 2.29
N PRO A 481 -2.05 13.22 1.82
CA PRO A 481 -1.51 14.44 2.40
C PRO A 481 -1.88 14.53 3.89
N GLY A 482 -0.91 14.98 4.68
CA GLY A 482 -0.93 15.03 6.15
C GLY A 482 0.45 15.50 6.64
N VAL A 483 0.86 15.08 7.84
CA VAL A 483 2.07 15.52 8.58
C VAL A 483 3.39 15.49 7.77
N TRP A 484 3.41 14.82 6.62
CA TRP A 484 4.60 14.58 5.80
C TRP A 484 4.79 15.67 4.74
N ALA A 485 3.72 16.42 4.44
CA ALA A 485 3.74 17.52 3.49
C ALA A 485 3.81 18.87 4.22
N ASP A 486 4.71 19.74 3.78
CA ASP A 486 4.93 21.09 4.33
C ASP A 486 3.93 22.11 3.77
N GLY A 487 3.31 21.78 2.63
CA GLY A 487 2.24 22.58 2.05
C GLY A 487 1.60 21.91 0.84
N GLY A 488 0.55 22.54 0.33
CA GLY A 488 -0.08 22.08 -0.89
C GLY A 488 -1.14 23.01 -1.43
N VAL A 489 -1.62 22.67 -2.62
CA VAL A 489 -2.69 23.40 -3.32
C VAL A 489 -3.82 22.42 -3.64
N VAL A 490 -5.03 22.76 -3.20
CA VAL A 490 -6.26 22.03 -3.55
C VAL A 490 -7.11 22.91 -4.44
N GLU A 491 -7.26 22.50 -5.70
CA GLU A 491 -8.01 23.28 -6.69
C GLU A 491 -9.44 22.77 -6.82
N HIS A 492 -10.40 23.67 -6.62
CA HIS A 492 -11.82 23.46 -6.84
C HIS A 492 -12.28 24.23 -8.08
N GLU A 493 -13.51 23.99 -8.54
CA GLU A 493 -14.08 24.71 -9.68
C GLU A 493 -14.12 26.22 -9.42
N ASP A 494 -14.56 26.61 -8.22
CA ASP A 494 -14.84 27.99 -7.81
C ASP A 494 -13.77 28.60 -6.88
N ALA A 495 -12.85 27.80 -6.35
CA ALA A 495 -11.85 28.26 -5.38
C ALA A 495 -10.51 27.52 -5.48
N THR A 496 -9.46 28.14 -4.96
CA THR A 496 -8.15 27.51 -4.73
C THR A 496 -7.87 27.54 -3.24
N VAL A 497 -7.64 26.38 -2.61
CA VAL A 497 -7.24 26.30 -1.20
C VAL A 497 -5.73 26.08 -1.12
N VAL A 498 -5.03 27.01 -0.50
CA VAL A 498 -3.59 26.91 -0.24
C VAL A 498 -3.41 26.43 1.20
N VAL A 499 -2.69 25.34 1.36
CA VAL A 499 -2.35 24.75 2.67
C VAL A 499 -0.89 25.04 2.96
N THR A 500 -0.60 25.63 4.11
CA THR A 500 0.76 25.90 4.59
C THR A 500 0.91 25.41 6.02
N ARG A 501 2.11 24.93 6.39
CA ARG A 501 2.49 24.78 7.79
C ARG A 501 3.23 26.03 8.24
N PRO A 502 2.67 26.82 9.18
CA PRO A 502 3.27 28.08 9.59
C PRO A 502 4.53 27.88 10.44
N THR A 503 4.68 26.72 11.08
CA THR A 503 5.80 26.41 11.93
C THR A 503 6.82 25.52 11.20
N PRO A 504 8.12 25.84 11.26
CA PRO A 504 9.17 24.95 10.77
C PRO A 504 9.44 23.79 11.75
N ALA A 505 8.73 23.76 12.87
CA ALA A 505 8.86 22.78 13.92
C ALA A 505 8.50 21.38 13.39
N ILE A 506 9.48 20.50 13.47
CA ILE A 506 9.38 19.16 12.89
C ILE A 506 8.40 18.33 13.72
N GLY A 507 7.44 17.68 13.04
CA GLY A 507 6.43 16.84 13.67
C GLY A 507 5.16 17.57 14.09
N GLU A 508 5.07 18.89 13.90
CA GLU A 508 3.82 19.62 14.16
C GLU A 508 2.76 19.36 13.09
N THR A 509 1.53 19.17 13.56
CA THR A 509 0.37 18.88 12.72
C THR A 509 -0.42 20.12 12.33
N GLN A 510 -0.11 21.30 12.89
CA GLN A 510 -0.82 22.53 12.58
C GLN A 510 -0.68 22.90 11.11
N GLU A 511 -1.82 23.18 10.49
CA GLU A 511 -1.92 23.62 9.10
C GLU A 511 -2.79 24.87 9.06
N ARG A 512 -2.42 25.81 8.20
CA ARG A 512 -3.23 26.96 7.81
C ARG A 512 -3.74 26.72 6.41
N ALA A 513 -5.06 26.79 6.25
CA ALA A 513 -5.71 26.74 4.95
C ALA A 513 -6.26 28.13 4.60
N GLU A 514 -5.89 28.64 3.44
CA GLU A 514 -6.41 29.88 2.88
C GLU A 514 -7.22 29.56 1.62
N ARG A 515 -8.52 29.89 1.64
CA ARG A 515 -9.42 29.69 0.50
C ARG A 515 -9.51 30.97 -0.32
N LEU A 516 -9.02 30.92 -1.55
CA LEU A 516 -9.00 32.03 -2.51
C LEU A 516 -10.13 31.83 -3.53
N THR A 517 -11.02 32.82 -3.64
CA THR A 517 -12.17 32.78 -4.56
C THR A 517 -12.07 33.78 -5.70
N GLU A 518 -11.33 34.88 -5.53
CA GLU A 518 -11.17 35.89 -6.57
C GLU A 518 -10.35 35.34 -7.75
N PRO A 519 -10.80 35.49 -9.01
CA PRO A 519 -10.10 34.92 -10.17
C PRO A 519 -8.64 35.37 -10.31
N LYS A 520 -8.34 36.63 -9.97
CA LYS A 520 -6.99 37.17 -10.01
C LYS A 520 -6.07 36.48 -9.01
N ASP A 521 -6.56 36.26 -7.80
CA ASP A 521 -5.80 35.60 -6.74
C ASP A 521 -5.62 34.12 -7.07
N ARG A 522 -6.69 33.44 -7.50
CA ARG A 522 -6.64 32.04 -7.96
C ARG A 522 -5.60 31.79 -9.05
N ALA A 523 -5.47 32.70 -10.02
CA ALA A 523 -4.51 32.59 -11.12
C ALA A 523 -3.08 33.06 -10.78
N ALA A 524 -2.87 33.69 -9.62
CA ALA A 524 -1.54 34.15 -9.22
C ALA A 524 -0.58 32.98 -8.92
N GLU A 525 0.72 33.25 -8.95
CA GLU A 525 1.74 32.27 -8.58
C GLU A 525 1.71 32.03 -7.07
N ARG A 526 1.96 30.80 -6.64
CA ARG A 526 2.12 30.44 -5.22
C ARG A 526 3.58 30.16 -4.95
N HIS A 527 4.15 30.90 -4.02
CA HIS A 527 5.54 30.73 -3.61
C HIS A 527 5.56 30.06 -2.24
N PHE A 528 6.37 29.02 -2.12
CA PHE A 528 6.66 28.37 -0.84
C PHE A 528 8.17 28.47 -0.61
N ASP A 529 8.56 29.21 0.42
CA ASP A 529 9.94 29.28 0.87
C ASP A 529 10.25 28.09 1.78
N VAL A 530 11.27 27.32 1.42
CA VAL A 530 11.59 26.05 2.07
C VAL A 530 13.07 26.00 2.41
N THR A 531 13.39 26.08 3.70
CA THR A 531 14.75 25.90 4.19
C THR A 531 15.01 24.44 4.53
N LEU A 532 15.98 23.84 3.86
CA LEU A 532 16.35 22.43 4.01
C LEU A 532 17.69 22.29 4.74
N GLN A 533 17.68 21.51 5.81
CA GLN A 533 18.90 21.07 6.48
C GLN A 533 19.70 20.11 5.57
N PRO A 534 21.00 19.88 5.84
CA PRO A 534 21.81 18.99 5.03
C PRO A 534 21.21 17.58 4.91
N LEU A 535 21.23 16.99 3.71
CA LEU A 535 20.69 15.64 3.44
C LEU A 535 19.26 15.44 3.97
N THR A 536 18.37 16.42 3.72
CA THR A 536 16.94 16.34 4.09
C THR A 536 16.02 16.52 2.89
N THR A 537 14.74 16.21 3.08
CA THR A 537 13.70 16.26 2.07
C THR A 537 12.37 16.74 2.67
N ARG A 538 11.65 17.55 1.90
CA ARG A 538 10.33 18.11 2.23
C ARG A 538 9.37 17.87 1.09
N PHE A 539 8.08 17.76 1.39
CA PHE A 539 7.08 17.32 0.43
C PHE A 539 5.97 18.35 0.22
N PHE A 540 5.53 18.48 -1.02
CA PHE A 540 4.43 19.34 -1.43
C PHE A 540 3.49 18.55 -2.33
N TYR A 541 2.22 18.95 -2.37
CA TYR A 541 1.23 18.33 -3.25
C TYR A 541 0.33 19.35 -3.92
N VAL A 542 -0.18 18.97 -5.08
CA VAL A 542 -1.27 19.66 -5.76
C VAL A 542 -2.32 18.62 -6.11
N LYS A 543 -3.58 18.82 -5.70
CA LYS A 543 -4.65 17.87 -5.97
C LYS A 543 -5.97 18.58 -6.34
N PRO A 544 -6.86 17.92 -7.10
CA PRO A 544 -8.21 18.42 -7.29
C PRO A 544 -9.04 18.23 -6.01
N GLY A 545 -9.90 19.21 -5.72
CA GLY A 545 -11.05 19.07 -4.83
C GLY A 545 -12.30 18.73 -5.65
N GLU A 546 -13.32 19.58 -5.59
CA GLU A 546 -14.47 19.52 -6.49
C GLU A 546 -14.15 20.25 -7.80
N LEU A 547 -13.48 19.56 -8.72
CA LEU A 547 -13.02 20.13 -9.98
C LEU A 547 -13.63 19.37 -11.17
N LYS A 548 -14.46 20.03 -11.97
CA LYS A 548 -15.10 19.47 -13.18
C LYS A 548 -14.30 19.83 -14.43
N THR A 549 -13.82 21.06 -14.49
CA THR A 549 -13.02 21.56 -15.60
C THR A 549 -11.55 21.31 -15.28
N PRO A 550 -10.79 20.62 -16.16
CA PRO A 550 -9.38 20.37 -15.91
C PRO A 550 -8.58 21.66 -15.73
N ARG A 551 -7.40 21.56 -15.14
CA ARG A 551 -6.46 22.69 -14.94
C ARG A 551 -5.06 22.31 -15.39
N ASP A 552 -4.34 23.30 -15.90
CA ASP A 552 -2.92 23.16 -16.21
C ASP A 552 -2.11 23.59 -14.98
N LEU A 553 -1.19 22.75 -14.58
CA LEU A 553 -0.32 22.96 -13.42
C LEU A 553 1.09 23.28 -13.89
N GLU A 554 1.64 24.41 -13.46
CA GLU A 554 3.05 24.76 -13.65
C GLU A 554 3.79 24.68 -12.31
N ILE A 555 4.94 24.02 -12.31
CA ILE A 555 5.81 23.89 -11.13
C ILE A 555 7.22 24.33 -11.51
N ARG A 556 7.80 25.24 -10.72
CA ARG A 556 9.17 25.74 -10.86
C ARG A 556 9.87 25.72 -9.50
N LEU A 557 11.19 25.60 -9.52
CA LEU A 557 12.01 25.65 -8.32
C LEU A 557 13.20 26.59 -8.56
N ALA A 558 13.48 27.44 -7.58
CA ALA A 558 14.66 28.27 -7.57
C ALA A 558 15.41 28.15 -6.24
N ALA A 559 16.71 28.40 -6.26
CA ALA A 559 17.54 28.61 -5.07
C ALA A 559 18.33 29.90 -5.28
N ASP A 560 18.27 30.83 -4.33
CA ASP A 560 18.93 32.14 -4.42
C ASP A 560 18.64 32.89 -5.74
N GLY A 561 17.39 32.78 -6.22
CA GLY A 561 16.94 33.39 -7.48
C GLY A 561 17.41 32.69 -8.76
N GLN A 562 18.16 31.58 -8.67
CA GLN A 562 18.59 30.78 -9.81
C GLN A 562 17.73 29.52 -9.97
N PRO A 563 17.37 29.12 -11.20
CA PRO A 563 16.55 27.91 -11.41
C PRO A 563 17.26 26.64 -10.94
N SER A 564 16.50 25.71 -10.36
CA SER A 564 17.03 24.51 -9.71
C SER A 564 16.27 23.25 -10.14
N ASP A 565 16.95 22.11 -10.13
CA ASP A 565 16.41 20.78 -10.43
C ASP A 565 16.29 19.89 -9.18
N ARG A 566 16.51 20.46 -7.98
CA ARG A 566 16.59 19.73 -6.71
C ARG A 566 15.23 19.32 -6.15
N ALA A 567 14.38 18.78 -7.02
CA ALA A 567 13.10 18.20 -6.67
C ALA A 567 12.76 17.01 -7.57
N TRP A 568 12.17 15.96 -6.99
CA TRP A 568 11.46 14.93 -7.74
C TRP A 568 9.98 15.26 -7.78
N TYR A 569 9.29 14.94 -8.87
CA TYR A 569 7.83 14.97 -8.93
C TYR A 569 7.25 13.66 -9.43
N ILE A 570 6.06 13.33 -8.94
CA ILE A 570 5.23 12.24 -9.45
C ILE A 570 3.82 12.75 -9.75
N THR A 571 3.13 12.13 -10.70
CA THR A 571 1.72 12.36 -10.94
C THR A 571 0.90 11.11 -10.63
N LEU A 572 -0.30 11.31 -10.11
CA LEU A 572 -1.28 10.25 -9.87
C LEU A 572 -2.25 10.25 -11.05
N ARG A 573 -2.42 9.13 -11.76
CA ARG A 573 -3.42 9.07 -12.84
C ARG A 573 -4.82 8.84 -12.31
N THR A 574 -5.82 9.54 -12.86
CA THR A 574 -7.22 9.46 -12.41
C THR A 574 -7.85 8.09 -12.65
N SER A 575 -7.51 7.41 -13.75
CA SER A 575 -8.21 6.18 -14.19
C SER A 575 -7.83 4.92 -13.42
N LEU A 576 -6.67 4.87 -12.76
CA LEU A 576 -6.17 3.67 -12.07
C LEU A 576 -5.53 3.96 -10.71
N LEU A 577 -5.47 5.23 -10.28
CA LEU A 577 -4.67 5.69 -9.14
C LEU A 577 -3.22 5.18 -9.16
N VAL A 578 -2.71 4.88 -10.36
CA VAL A 578 -1.32 4.45 -10.59
C VAL A 578 -0.45 5.69 -10.61
N ARG A 579 0.62 5.66 -9.80
CA ARG A 579 1.67 6.68 -9.78
C ARG A 579 2.51 6.59 -11.04
N SER A 580 2.90 7.74 -11.59
CA SER A 580 4.00 7.79 -12.55
C SER A 580 5.31 7.39 -11.87
N GLU A 581 6.30 6.98 -12.66
CA GLU A 581 7.68 6.97 -12.18
C GLU A 581 8.10 8.38 -11.72
N PRO A 582 8.91 8.50 -10.65
CA PRO A 582 9.45 9.79 -10.23
C PRO A 582 10.35 10.40 -11.31
N LYS A 583 10.11 11.68 -11.60
CA LYS A 583 10.87 12.46 -12.58
C LYS A 583 11.55 13.64 -11.90
N LEU A 584 12.79 13.92 -12.29
CA LEU A 584 13.49 15.09 -11.79
C LEU A 584 12.83 16.33 -12.37
N LEU A 585 12.65 17.37 -11.55
CA LEU A 585 12.10 18.63 -11.99
C LEU A 585 13.12 19.32 -12.93
N PRO A 586 12.75 19.64 -14.17
CA PRO A 586 13.65 20.41 -15.05
C PRO A 586 13.92 21.79 -14.47
N THR A 587 15.11 22.35 -14.68
CA THR A 587 15.45 23.72 -14.25
C THR A 587 14.53 24.78 -14.87
N THR A 588 13.94 24.52 -16.05
CA THR A 588 12.93 25.38 -16.68
C THR A 588 11.56 25.32 -16.02
N GLY A 589 11.34 24.38 -15.10
CA GLY A 589 10.03 23.97 -14.61
C GLY A 589 9.34 22.94 -15.49
N VAL A 590 8.19 22.47 -15.01
CA VAL A 590 7.32 21.51 -15.70
C VAL A 590 5.90 22.06 -15.81
N SER A 591 5.26 21.78 -16.95
CA SER A 591 3.83 21.99 -17.16
C SER A 591 3.13 20.64 -17.25
N LEU A 592 2.11 20.45 -16.41
CA LEU A 592 1.33 19.23 -16.25
C LEU A 592 -0.13 19.57 -16.59
N PRO A 593 -0.59 19.32 -17.82
CA PRO A 593 -1.97 19.59 -18.19
C PRO A 593 -2.93 18.59 -17.54
N GLY A 594 -4.21 18.96 -17.46
CA GLY A 594 -5.26 17.99 -17.16
C GLY A 594 -5.38 17.55 -15.69
N LEU A 595 -4.98 18.38 -14.72
CA LEU A 595 -5.33 18.16 -13.30
C LEU A 595 -6.86 18.05 -13.15
N GLY A 596 -7.35 17.00 -12.48
CA GLY A 596 -8.77 16.68 -12.35
C GLY A 596 -9.35 15.81 -13.48
N ARG A 597 -8.59 15.57 -14.57
CA ARG A 597 -9.00 14.68 -15.68
C ARG A 597 -7.98 13.58 -15.92
N GLU A 598 -6.76 13.95 -16.32
CA GLU A 598 -5.65 13.04 -16.59
C GLU A 598 -4.87 12.71 -15.32
N HIS A 599 -4.78 13.68 -14.41
CA HIS A 599 -4.07 13.56 -13.14
C HIS A 599 -5.00 13.81 -11.95
N ALA A 600 -5.03 12.88 -11.01
CA ALA A 600 -5.67 13.00 -9.70
C ALA A 600 -4.80 13.77 -8.68
N GLY A 601 -3.62 14.24 -9.11
CA GLY A 601 -2.74 15.08 -8.32
C GLY A 601 -1.28 14.95 -8.74
N ALA A 602 -0.44 15.85 -8.23
CA ALA A 602 1.00 15.82 -8.34
C ALA A 602 1.63 15.96 -6.96
N TRP A 603 2.75 15.28 -6.74
CA TRP A 603 3.58 15.44 -5.55
C TRP A 603 4.96 15.91 -5.95
N VAL A 604 5.57 16.74 -5.11
CA VAL A 604 6.91 17.27 -5.30
C VAL A 604 7.71 17.01 -4.02
N ALA A 605 8.84 16.33 -4.15
CA ALA A 605 9.78 16.06 -3.08
C ALA A 605 11.03 16.93 -3.30
N LEU A 606 11.15 18.03 -2.57
CA LEU A 606 12.31 18.93 -2.59
C LEU A 606 13.39 18.34 -1.70
N PHE A 607 14.63 18.31 -2.17
CA PHE A 607 15.71 17.68 -1.42
C PHE A 607 16.97 18.54 -1.41
N ASN A 608 17.69 18.52 -0.29
CA ASN A 608 19.00 19.13 -0.16
C ASN A 608 20.09 18.03 -0.20
N PRO A 609 20.84 17.89 -1.30
CA PRO A 609 21.92 16.91 -1.40
C PRO A 609 23.22 17.39 -0.73
N GLU A 610 23.28 18.64 -0.27
CA GLU A 610 24.47 19.19 0.37
C GLU A 610 24.65 18.57 1.77
N PRO A 611 25.86 18.10 2.10
CA PRO A 611 26.13 17.38 3.35
C PRO A 611 26.33 18.30 4.56
N ASP A 612 26.65 19.57 4.35
CA ASP A 612 26.97 20.51 5.43
C ASP A 612 26.34 21.89 5.25
N GLU A 613 25.69 22.15 4.12
CA GLU A 613 25.08 23.45 3.82
C GLU A 613 23.58 23.41 4.01
N ILE A 614 23.04 24.46 4.63
CA ILE A 614 21.61 24.73 4.67
C ILE A 614 21.26 25.47 3.37
N VAL A 615 20.25 24.98 2.66
CA VAL A 615 19.83 25.58 1.39
C VAL A 615 18.38 26.04 1.50
N THR A 616 18.08 27.23 0.99
CA THR A 616 16.71 27.72 0.89
C THR A 616 16.26 27.69 -0.55
N TYR A 617 15.11 27.05 -0.78
CA TYR A 617 14.47 26.98 -2.09
C TYR A 617 13.17 27.78 -2.09
N GLU A 618 12.86 28.38 -3.23
CA GLU A 618 11.54 28.91 -3.53
C GLU A 618 10.84 27.95 -4.51
N LEU A 619 9.80 27.25 -4.04
CA LEU A 619 8.93 26.43 -4.89
C LEU A 619 7.79 27.29 -5.40
N THR A 620 7.69 27.45 -6.71
CA THR A 620 6.58 28.15 -7.37
C THR A 620 5.59 27.14 -7.93
N VAL A 621 4.31 27.27 -7.56
CA VAL A 621 3.20 26.47 -8.07
C VAL A 621 2.14 27.40 -8.66
N THR A 622 1.75 27.17 -9.91
CA THR A 622 0.71 27.96 -10.58
C THR A 622 -0.34 27.03 -11.16
N VAL A 623 -1.61 27.30 -10.87
CA VAL A 623 -2.75 26.55 -11.41
C VAL A 623 -3.53 27.45 -12.35
N ARG A 624 -3.67 27.03 -13.61
CA ARG A 624 -4.31 27.81 -14.67
C ARG A 624 -5.47 27.05 -15.30
N GLN A 625 -6.43 27.79 -15.84
CA GLN A 625 -7.39 27.18 -16.76
C GLN A 625 -6.66 26.68 -18.02
N PRO A 626 -7.11 25.56 -18.62
CA PRO A 626 -6.48 25.02 -19.81
C PRO A 626 -6.52 26.08 -20.90
N ARG A 627 -5.40 26.30 -21.59
CA ARG A 627 -5.43 27.17 -22.77
C ARG A 627 -6.46 26.62 -23.76
N ALA A 628 -7.40 27.46 -24.20
CA ALA A 628 -8.29 27.11 -25.29
C ALA A 628 -7.42 26.67 -26.49
N PRO A 629 -7.72 25.53 -27.14
CA PRO A 629 -6.97 25.12 -28.31
C PRO A 629 -7.03 26.25 -29.33
N MET A 630 -5.86 26.73 -29.80
CA MET A 630 -5.83 27.60 -30.97
C MET A 630 -6.62 26.90 -32.07
N PRO A 631 -7.58 27.59 -32.74
CA PRO A 631 -8.23 27.00 -33.89
C PRO A 631 -7.14 26.57 -34.85
N ALA A 632 -7.11 25.26 -35.17
CA ALA A 632 -6.17 24.72 -36.12
C ALA A 632 -6.23 25.60 -37.37
N ALA A 633 -5.10 26.16 -37.77
CA ALA A 633 -5.01 26.92 -39.01
C ALA A 633 -5.57 26.03 -40.11
N SER A 634 -6.74 26.42 -40.64
CA SER A 634 -7.42 25.66 -41.67
C SER A 634 -6.45 25.51 -42.85
N PRO A 635 -6.15 24.29 -43.32
CA PRO A 635 -5.26 24.08 -44.46
C PRO A 635 -5.83 24.62 -45.78
N PHE A 636 -7.01 25.25 -45.77
CA PHE A 636 -7.68 25.82 -46.93
C PHE A 636 -7.63 27.35 -47.05
N ALA A 637 -6.89 28.06 -46.20
CA ALA A 637 -6.68 29.50 -46.38
C ALA A 637 -5.47 29.80 -47.30
N ARG A 638 -5.57 29.41 -48.57
CA ARG A 638 -4.86 30.04 -49.69
C ARG A 638 -5.81 30.16 -50.88
N ARG A 639 -6.26 31.37 -51.17
CA ARG A 639 -6.50 31.87 -52.51
C ARG A 639 -5.98 33.29 -52.60
#